data_AF-A0A8T1WVG6-F1
#
_entry.id   AF-A0A8T1WVG6-F1
#
_cell.length_a   1.000
_cell.length_b   1.000
_cell.length_c   1.000
_cell.angle_alpha   90.00
_cell.angle_beta   90.00
_cell.angle_gamma   90.00
#
_symmetry.space_group_name_H-M   'P 1'
#
loop_
_entity.id
_entity.type
_entity.pdbx_description
1 polymer ?
#
loop_
_entity_poly.entity_id
_entity_poly.type
_entity_poly.pdbx_seq_one_letter_code
_entity_poly.pdbx_strand_id
1 'polypeptide(L)'
;MPSRSRFLLAVTAVAEFLSPMVIAATINTGTAPGVAAGTTGGGSIEPVYPTTTDELISYLKDAEPRVVVLNKEFDFRGTMGSTTETGCRPDYTRECIAKNNGYQSQDVILNDGDTAMSQTGGCSDGTAVEVTYDNAAKDFMVVGSNKTLVGEGTSGVIVGKGLWIDGDNVIVQNIHITNLNPHLVWGGDAIYMQGTDDRAMENVWLDHLKISSIGREMLVTGFAGVKSLTVSNCEFDGATEYSASCDGRHYWTMILSGDDTQVSLLNNYIHHVSGRAPKIDSSVVHAANNYWSDCSGHAFDVGDDAYVLIEGNYFDGEPTPNVEGSTGSIFVPTDGNQDQCQADLSRACQVNTLVDSGTLSSDNRNEDTAISTVARVSGFLTVDVAAAATLLSASDNFGVGTLSGGSSAAASTGTNSTAVSTTSSESSDTTPGTVQPAGGSSNDTTGSTVTNTPTTMPTSTSTSSTSSEATPTTTTSASTSTGSAPGFAAGTTGGGDIEPVYPTSIDQLSTYLSDDEPRVIVLQQKFDFTGTEGSTTESGCRPTFNQECIAKNNGYKSQDTILMDGDTAMSNTGGCDSGAISVEVTYDNAAKTPLVVASNKTLVGDGLNGVLYGKGLLIQGSNVIVQNIHITELNPHLVWGGDAITIRGSGDTAPSGIWVDHVKVSSIGRQMVVVNFSGAKGLTISNSDFDGKTEYSASCDGRHYWGFLLYGETTQISLVGNYIHETSGRSPKIGGSAGQSVVVHAANNYFDDNSGHAFDVAASAYVLAEGNYFASVVTPNMDDTAGNFFVPTSGSACASSLGRDCELNVLTDSGGLTGYNEDAVTSILSSYQTQIGGYAVAAASQFTVSSDNFGVGTLK
;
A
#
# COMPACT_ATOMS: atom_id res chain seq x y z
N MET A 1 -57.75 11.58 -60.92
CA MET A 1 -57.10 10.58 -60.05
C MET A 1 -56.22 11.30 -59.02
N PRO A 2 -55.97 10.73 -57.84
CA PRO A 2 -55.87 11.53 -56.61
C PRO A 2 -54.55 11.44 -55.83
N SER A 3 -54.50 12.23 -54.75
CA SER A 3 -53.80 11.99 -53.49
C SER A 3 -52.28 12.19 -53.40
N ARG A 4 -51.89 13.22 -52.63
CA ARG A 4 -50.68 13.25 -51.81
C ARG A 4 -51.11 13.15 -50.35
N SER A 5 -50.55 12.22 -49.58
CA SER A 5 -50.63 12.25 -48.10
C SER A 5 -49.36 12.83 -47.51
N ARG A 6 -49.52 13.72 -46.53
CA ARG A 6 -48.47 14.11 -45.57
C ARG A 6 -48.87 13.52 -44.21
N PHE A 7 -47.94 12.90 -43.51
CA PHE A 7 -48.09 12.61 -42.09
C PHE A 7 -47.29 13.66 -41.30
N LEU A 8 -47.94 14.27 -40.32
CA LEU A 8 -47.28 15.05 -39.27
C LEU A 8 -47.18 14.13 -38.04
N LEU A 9 -46.02 14.12 -37.38
CA LEU A 9 -45.90 13.61 -36.03
C LEU A 9 -45.38 14.74 -35.14
N ALA A 10 -46.15 15.08 -34.11
CA ALA A 10 -45.73 16.05 -33.09
C ALA A 10 -45.14 15.29 -31.91
N VAL A 11 -43.98 15.72 -31.43
CA VAL A 11 -43.36 15.18 -30.21
C VAL A 11 -43.48 16.22 -29.11
N THR A 12 -44.27 15.91 -28.08
CA THR A 12 -44.29 16.63 -26.81
C THR A 12 -43.14 16.15 -25.94
N ALA A 13 -42.21 17.05 -25.60
CA ALA A 13 -41.19 16.77 -24.60
C ALA A 13 -41.75 16.95 -23.19
N VAL A 14 -41.60 15.93 -22.34
CA VAL A 14 -41.77 16.04 -20.89
C VAL A 14 -40.40 16.37 -20.31
N ALA A 15 -40.34 17.37 -19.42
CA ALA A 15 -39.11 17.70 -18.70
C ALA A 15 -39.05 16.89 -17.40
N GLU A 16 -38.10 15.97 -17.30
CA GLU A 16 -37.74 15.32 -16.04
C GLU A 16 -36.54 16.04 -15.42
N PHE A 17 -36.64 16.33 -14.12
CA PHE A 17 -35.57 16.94 -13.32
C PHE A 17 -34.50 15.88 -13.01
N LEU A 18 -33.41 15.86 -13.78
CA LEU A 18 -32.20 15.14 -13.40
C LEU A 18 -31.48 15.92 -12.29
N SER A 19 -31.48 15.36 -11.07
CA SER A 19 -30.51 15.75 -10.03
C SER A 19 -29.19 15.01 -10.29
N PRO A 20 -28.02 15.58 -9.98
CA PRO A 20 -26.74 14.92 -10.23
C PRO A 20 -26.57 13.72 -9.30
N MET A 21 -26.18 12.57 -9.87
CA MET A 21 -25.74 11.40 -9.12
C MET A 21 -24.25 11.56 -8.83
N VAL A 22 -23.87 11.57 -7.55
CA VAL A 22 -22.48 11.68 -7.10
C VAL A 22 -21.84 10.29 -7.17
N ILE A 23 -20.60 10.22 -7.68
CA ILE A 23 -19.82 8.98 -7.71
C ILE A 23 -19.05 8.83 -6.40
N ALA A 24 -19.25 7.66 -5.79
CA ALA A 24 -18.58 7.14 -4.62
C ALA A 24 -17.06 7.02 -4.82
N ALA A 25 -16.25 7.82 -4.14
CA ALA A 25 -14.79 7.73 -4.20
C ALA A 25 -14.26 6.80 -3.10
N THR A 26 -13.79 5.60 -3.44
CA THR A 26 -13.19 4.67 -2.46
C THR A 26 -11.82 5.14 -1.99
N ILE A 27 -11.61 5.25 -0.68
CA ILE A 27 -10.31 5.63 -0.12
C ILE A 27 -9.40 4.41 0.02
N ASN A 28 -8.22 4.47 -0.58
CA ASN A 28 -7.13 3.54 -0.31
C ASN A 28 -6.31 4.04 0.89
N THR A 29 -6.08 3.17 1.87
CA THR A 29 -5.22 3.47 3.02
C THR A 29 -3.86 2.79 2.95
N GLY A 30 -3.60 1.97 1.94
CA GLY A 30 -2.45 1.06 1.91
C GLY A 30 -2.67 -0.17 2.79
N THR A 31 -1.59 -0.84 3.16
CA THR A 31 -1.62 -2.05 4.02
C THR A 31 -0.85 -1.78 5.30
N ALA A 32 -1.45 -2.10 6.45
CA ALA A 32 -0.78 -2.01 7.74
C ALA A 32 0.49 -2.89 7.77
N PRO A 33 1.67 -2.32 8.06
CA PRO A 33 2.87 -3.12 8.33
C PRO A 33 2.85 -3.67 9.77
N GLY A 34 3.82 -4.49 10.14
CA GLY A 34 4.03 -4.91 11.52
C GLY A 34 2.90 -5.78 12.09
N VAL A 35 2.75 -5.78 13.43
CA VAL A 35 1.79 -6.65 14.15
C VAL A 35 0.32 -6.45 13.76
N ALA A 36 -0.06 -5.29 13.22
CA ALA A 36 -1.42 -5.04 12.72
C ALA A 36 -1.63 -5.40 11.23
N ALA A 37 -0.68 -6.11 10.60
CA ALA A 37 -0.84 -6.60 9.23
C ALA A 37 -2.13 -7.42 9.04
N GLY A 38 -2.90 -7.08 8.00
CA GLY A 38 -4.24 -7.61 7.78
C GLY A 38 -5.39 -6.76 8.35
N THR A 39 -5.10 -5.61 8.99
CA THR A 39 -6.14 -4.62 9.34
C THR A 39 -6.80 -4.08 8.06
N THR A 40 -8.14 -4.05 8.05
CA THR A 40 -8.98 -3.59 6.91
C THR A 40 -9.85 -2.38 7.24
N GLY A 41 -10.02 -2.02 8.51
CA GLY A 41 -10.81 -0.88 8.94
C GLY A 41 -12.29 -1.03 8.58
N GLY A 42 -12.87 0.01 7.96
CA GLY A 42 -14.21 -0.03 7.38
C GLY A 42 -14.33 -0.88 6.11
N GLY A 43 -13.21 -1.35 5.54
CA GLY A 43 -13.17 -2.02 4.25
C GLY A 43 -13.47 -1.09 3.06
N SER A 44 -13.70 -1.66 1.89
CA SER A 44 -13.94 -0.93 0.63
C SER A 44 -15.41 -0.51 0.44
N ILE A 45 -15.96 0.21 1.41
CA ILE A 45 -17.34 0.73 1.37
C ILE A 45 -17.37 2.22 1.00
N GLU A 46 -18.56 2.70 0.60
CA GLU A 46 -18.78 4.13 0.29
C GLU A 46 -18.43 5.02 1.50
N PRO A 47 -17.52 6.00 1.35
CA PRO A 47 -17.18 6.85 2.46
C PRO A 47 -18.25 7.88 2.80
N VAL A 48 -18.37 8.16 4.09
CA VAL A 48 -19.19 9.24 4.62
C VAL A 48 -18.31 10.46 4.88
N TYR A 49 -18.76 11.61 4.39
CA TYR A 49 -18.10 12.91 4.56
C TYR A 49 -18.91 13.72 5.60
N PRO A 50 -18.61 13.63 6.90
CA PRO A 50 -19.35 14.37 7.91
C PRO A 50 -19.33 15.87 7.62
N THR A 51 -20.50 16.51 7.76
CA THR A 51 -20.63 17.96 7.59
C THR A 51 -20.66 18.69 8.93
N THR A 52 -20.90 17.97 10.02
CA THR A 52 -20.95 18.49 11.39
C THR A 52 -20.13 17.63 12.37
N THR A 53 -19.81 18.20 13.53
CA THR A 53 -19.21 17.49 14.67
C THR A 53 -20.06 16.30 15.14
N ASP A 54 -21.39 16.46 15.11
CA ASP A 54 -22.34 15.45 15.56
C ASP A 54 -22.40 14.25 14.59
N GLU A 55 -22.33 14.51 13.28
CA GLU A 55 -22.20 13.46 12.26
C GLU A 55 -20.88 12.70 12.40
N LEU A 56 -19.76 13.39 12.63
CA LEU A 56 -18.47 12.76 12.87
C LEU A 56 -18.52 11.82 14.09
N ILE A 57 -19.03 12.30 15.23
CA ILE A 57 -19.24 11.47 16.42
C ILE A 57 -20.15 10.27 16.12
N SER A 58 -21.24 10.48 15.37
CA SER A 58 -22.21 9.43 15.06
C SER A 58 -21.61 8.33 14.17
N TYR A 59 -20.86 8.69 13.12
CA TYR A 59 -20.26 7.70 12.22
C TYR A 59 -19.13 6.90 12.87
N LEU A 60 -18.32 7.53 13.73
CA LEU A 60 -17.26 6.82 14.46
C LEU A 60 -17.83 5.81 15.47
N LYS A 61 -18.96 6.13 16.10
CA LYS A 61 -19.55 5.32 17.18
C LYS A 61 -20.52 4.23 16.72
N ASP A 62 -21.09 4.33 15.52
CA ASP A 62 -22.10 3.36 15.09
C ASP A 62 -21.56 1.94 14.87
N ALA A 63 -22.46 0.96 14.83
CA ALA A 63 -22.12 -0.46 14.71
C ALA A 63 -21.86 -0.91 13.27
N GLU A 64 -22.10 -0.05 12.27
CA GLU A 64 -21.87 -0.37 10.87
C GLU A 64 -20.37 -0.22 10.55
N PRO A 65 -19.80 -0.99 9.63
CA PRO A 65 -18.51 -0.63 9.06
C PRO A 65 -18.59 0.78 8.44
N ARG A 66 -17.56 1.62 8.65
CA ARG A 66 -17.51 2.98 8.07
C ARG A 66 -16.13 3.34 7.52
N VAL A 67 -16.09 3.95 6.36
CA VAL A 67 -14.99 4.83 5.94
C VAL A 67 -15.46 6.27 6.14
N VAL A 68 -14.77 7.04 6.98
CA VAL A 68 -15.13 8.40 7.39
C VAL A 68 -14.05 9.35 6.90
N VAL A 69 -14.39 10.28 6.01
CA VAL A 69 -13.41 11.15 5.35
C VAL A 69 -13.48 12.57 5.89
N LEU A 70 -12.37 13.06 6.44
CA LEU A 70 -12.23 14.44 6.91
C LEU A 70 -11.63 15.29 5.79
N ASN A 71 -12.49 15.97 5.04
CA ASN A 71 -12.10 16.93 4.02
C ASN A 71 -12.02 18.39 4.52
N LYS A 72 -12.03 18.57 5.84
CA LYS A 72 -12.00 19.87 6.52
C LYS A 72 -11.69 19.72 8.02
N GLU A 73 -11.46 20.86 8.66
CA GLU A 73 -11.35 20.99 10.12
C GLU A 73 -12.70 20.77 10.82
N PHE A 74 -12.66 20.04 11.93
CA PHE A 74 -13.73 19.87 12.91
C PHE A 74 -13.27 20.42 14.26
N ASP A 75 -13.66 21.66 14.55
CA ASP A 75 -13.37 22.31 15.83
C ASP A 75 -14.48 22.03 16.86
N PHE A 76 -14.11 21.32 17.91
CA PHE A 76 -14.97 20.96 19.03
C PHE A 76 -14.89 21.95 20.19
N ARG A 77 -13.98 22.94 20.16
CA ARG A 77 -13.85 23.94 21.24
C ARG A 77 -15.15 24.72 21.40
N GLY A 78 -15.56 24.92 22.65
CA GLY A 78 -16.79 25.58 23.05
C GLY A 78 -18.07 24.74 22.88
N THR A 79 -18.05 23.62 22.15
CA THR A 79 -19.26 22.81 21.89
C THR A 79 -19.87 22.23 23.16
N MET A 80 -19.06 21.95 24.17
CA MET A 80 -19.47 21.42 25.48
C MET A 80 -19.30 22.44 26.62
N GLY A 81 -19.06 23.71 26.27
CA GLY A 81 -18.73 24.77 27.21
C GLY A 81 -17.39 24.55 27.94
N SER A 82 -17.16 25.32 28.99
CA SER A 82 -15.98 25.22 29.85
C SER A 82 -16.36 24.97 31.30
N THR A 83 -15.45 24.34 32.04
CA THR A 83 -15.51 24.20 33.49
C THR A 83 -14.41 25.04 34.12
N THR A 84 -14.72 25.68 35.25
CA THR A 84 -13.74 26.40 36.09
C THR A 84 -13.81 25.84 37.49
N GLU A 85 -12.69 25.32 37.99
CA GLU A 85 -12.62 24.62 39.27
C GLU A 85 -11.24 24.75 39.93
N THR A 86 -11.07 24.16 41.11
CA THR A 86 -9.77 24.11 41.79
C THR A 86 -8.93 22.98 41.20
N GLY A 87 -7.87 23.33 40.49
CA GLY A 87 -6.80 22.43 40.10
C GLY A 87 -5.59 22.55 41.01
N CYS A 88 -4.51 21.92 40.58
CA CYS A 88 -3.22 21.91 41.24
C CYS A 88 -2.16 22.58 40.37
N ARG A 89 -1.39 23.50 40.97
CA ARG A 89 -0.13 23.99 40.43
C ARG A 89 1.01 23.25 41.13
N PRO A 90 1.68 22.28 40.48
CA PRO A 90 2.75 21.50 41.09
C PRO A 90 4.05 22.30 41.24
N ASP A 91 5.02 21.73 41.94
CA ASP A 91 6.35 22.28 42.16
C ASP A 91 7.07 22.69 40.86
N TYR A 92 7.18 21.79 39.88
CA TYR A 92 7.84 22.08 38.60
C TYR A 92 7.21 23.27 37.85
N THR A 93 5.88 23.41 37.89
CA THR A 93 5.16 24.55 37.30
C THR A 93 5.46 25.85 38.05
N ARG A 94 5.58 25.83 39.38
CA ARG A 94 5.99 27.01 40.16
C ARG A 94 7.44 27.40 39.88
N GLU A 95 8.34 26.41 39.80
CA GLU A 95 9.73 26.63 39.43
C GLU A 95 9.86 27.18 38.01
N CYS A 96 9.03 26.70 37.07
CA CYS A 96 8.98 27.22 35.72
C CYS A 96 8.60 28.71 35.67
N ILE A 97 7.48 29.07 36.31
CA ILE A 97 7.00 30.45 36.38
C ILE A 97 8.07 31.35 37.03
N ALA A 98 8.83 30.83 38.01
CA ALA A 98 9.93 31.55 38.64
C ALA A 98 11.18 31.72 37.74
N LYS A 99 11.44 30.81 36.79
CA LYS A 99 12.53 30.95 35.80
C LYS A 99 12.29 32.12 34.84
N ASN A 100 11.04 32.40 34.47
CA ASN A 100 10.64 33.48 33.55
C ASN A 100 11.50 33.47 32.25
N ASN A 101 11.70 32.28 31.67
CA ASN A 101 12.58 32.03 30.53
C ASN A 101 11.89 32.18 29.15
N GLY A 102 10.59 32.51 29.13
CA GLY A 102 9.79 32.66 27.91
C GLY A 102 8.79 31.53 27.67
N TYR A 103 8.91 30.41 28.38
CA TYR A 103 7.97 29.29 28.31
C TYR A 103 6.95 29.33 29.45
N GLN A 104 5.77 28.77 29.20
CA GLN A 104 4.76 28.50 30.21
C GLN A 104 4.84 27.03 30.63
N SER A 105 4.13 26.69 31.70
CA SER A 105 4.04 25.31 32.19
C SER A 105 2.59 24.98 32.55
N GLN A 106 2.32 23.69 32.68
CA GLN A 106 0.97 23.16 32.79
C GLN A 106 0.53 23.14 34.25
N ASP A 107 -0.69 23.60 34.52
CA ASP A 107 -1.37 23.23 35.76
C ASP A 107 -2.04 21.86 35.59
N VAL A 108 -2.56 21.28 36.66
CA VAL A 108 -3.10 19.92 36.70
C VAL A 108 -4.57 19.98 37.08
N ILE A 109 -5.46 19.40 36.26
CA ILE A 109 -6.85 19.18 36.67
C ILE A 109 -6.87 18.00 37.64
N LEU A 110 -7.51 18.17 38.80
CA LEU A 110 -7.55 17.16 39.84
C LEU A 110 -8.59 16.07 39.55
N ASN A 111 -8.32 14.86 40.01
CA ASN A 111 -9.29 13.76 40.02
C ASN A 111 -10.46 14.08 40.97
N ASP A 112 -11.66 13.61 40.62
CA ASP A 112 -12.87 13.75 41.44
C ASP A 112 -12.63 13.29 42.89
N GLY A 113 -12.65 14.25 43.82
CA GLY A 113 -12.46 14.01 45.25
C GLY A 113 -11.04 14.22 45.79
N ASP A 114 -10.01 14.45 44.95
CA ASP A 114 -8.62 14.71 45.39
C ASP A 114 -8.42 16.14 45.94
N THR A 115 -9.18 16.46 46.99
CA THR A 115 -9.07 17.73 47.74
C THR A 115 -7.73 17.90 48.46
N ALA A 116 -6.90 16.86 48.52
CA ALA A 116 -5.60 16.84 49.16
C ALA A 116 -4.42 16.99 48.19
N MET A 117 -4.66 17.05 46.86
CA MET A 117 -3.61 17.21 45.84
C MET A 117 -2.53 16.13 45.93
N SER A 118 -2.95 14.88 46.11
CA SER A 118 -2.06 13.76 46.44
C SER A 118 -2.41 12.44 45.74
N GLN A 119 -3.53 12.39 45.02
CA GLN A 119 -4.04 11.20 44.33
C GLN A 119 -4.02 11.37 42.80
N THR A 120 -3.88 12.61 42.33
CA THR A 120 -3.82 12.96 40.91
C THR A 120 -2.37 12.92 40.41
N GLY A 121 -2.10 12.08 39.41
CA GLY A 121 -0.79 12.02 38.76
C GLY A 121 -0.40 13.37 38.13
N GLY A 122 0.88 13.76 38.25
CA GLY A 122 1.39 15.05 37.78
C GLY A 122 1.28 16.20 38.80
N CYS A 123 0.58 16.02 39.92
CA CYS A 123 0.48 17.02 40.99
C CYS A 123 1.51 16.75 42.13
N SER A 124 2.79 17.04 41.88
CA SER A 124 3.84 17.00 42.91
C SER A 124 3.83 18.25 43.80
N ASP A 125 3.82 18.06 45.12
CA ASP A 125 3.78 19.12 46.15
C ASP A 125 2.83 20.29 45.79
N GLY A 126 1.59 19.96 45.42
CA GLY A 126 0.64 20.88 44.80
C GLY A 126 0.25 22.11 45.63
N THR A 127 -0.01 23.22 44.94
CA THR A 127 -0.72 24.40 45.48
C THR A 127 -2.01 24.64 44.73
N ALA A 128 -3.08 24.99 45.43
CA ALA A 128 -4.38 25.30 44.83
C ALA A 128 -4.28 26.43 43.78
N VAL A 129 -4.89 26.21 42.62
CA VAL A 129 -5.05 27.22 41.57
C VAL A 129 -6.42 27.07 40.93
N GLU A 130 -6.99 28.16 40.43
CA GLU A 130 -8.18 28.10 39.58
C GLU A 130 -7.76 27.67 38.17
N VAL A 131 -8.29 26.55 37.69
CA VAL A 131 -8.09 26.07 36.31
C VAL A 131 -9.39 26.25 35.53
N THR A 132 -9.27 26.66 34.27
CA THR A 132 -10.38 26.68 33.32
C THR A 132 -10.00 25.89 32.08
N TYR A 133 -10.87 24.97 31.68
CA TYR A 133 -10.67 24.08 30.55
C TYR A 133 -11.92 23.94 29.69
N ASP A 134 -11.72 23.62 28.42
CA ASP A 134 -12.80 23.23 27.51
C ASP A 134 -13.24 21.80 27.82
N ASN A 135 -14.54 21.59 28.00
CA ASN A 135 -15.07 20.27 28.34
C ASN A 135 -14.95 19.27 27.18
N ALA A 136 -14.86 19.75 25.93
CA ALA A 136 -14.86 18.87 24.77
C ALA A 136 -13.65 17.93 24.76
N ALA A 137 -12.47 18.39 25.19
CA ALA A 137 -11.23 17.60 25.21
C ALA A 137 -11.18 16.54 26.32
N LYS A 138 -12.05 16.60 27.33
CA LYS A 138 -12.18 15.57 28.39
C LYS A 138 -13.20 14.47 28.05
N ASP A 139 -13.93 14.61 26.95
CA ASP A 139 -14.92 13.65 26.46
C ASP A 139 -14.42 13.11 25.11
N PHE A 140 -14.17 11.81 25.00
CA PHE A 140 -13.60 11.25 23.77
C PHE A 140 -14.67 11.02 22.69
N MET A 141 -14.27 11.14 21.41
CA MET A 141 -15.03 10.54 20.32
C MET A 141 -14.78 9.04 20.30
N VAL A 142 -15.81 8.24 20.60
CA VAL A 142 -15.72 6.78 20.59
C VAL A 142 -15.69 6.28 19.15
N VAL A 143 -14.67 5.47 18.81
CA VAL A 143 -14.50 4.79 17.53
C VAL A 143 -14.74 3.29 17.77
N GLY A 144 -15.87 2.77 17.28
CA GLY A 144 -16.20 1.35 17.38
C GLY A 144 -15.43 0.48 16.38
N SER A 145 -15.73 -0.82 16.34
CA SER A 145 -15.06 -1.75 15.42
C SER A 145 -15.35 -1.45 13.94
N ASN A 146 -14.47 -1.92 13.05
CA ASN A 146 -14.57 -1.83 11.59
C ASN A 146 -14.69 -0.37 11.10
N LYS A 147 -13.72 0.47 11.46
CA LYS A 147 -13.71 1.90 11.10
C LYS A 147 -12.43 2.26 10.37
N THR A 148 -12.55 3.05 9.32
CA THR A 148 -11.46 3.79 8.70
C THR A 148 -11.77 5.27 8.87
N LEU A 149 -10.96 6.00 9.61
CA LEU A 149 -11.03 7.47 9.71
C LEU A 149 -9.83 8.05 8.97
N VAL A 150 -10.06 8.83 7.93
CA VAL A 150 -8.99 9.28 7.01
C VAL A 150 -9.15 10.74 6.59
N GLY A 151 -8.05 11.49 6.52
CA GLY A 151 -8.06 12.88 6.06
C GLY A 151 -7.79 13.04 4.56
N GLU A 152 -8.44 14.01 3.93
CA GLU A 152 -8.21 14.35 2.51
C GLU A 152 -7.11 15.40 2.36
N GLY A 153 -5.93 14.97 1.89
CA GLY A 153 -4.74 15.81 1.83
C GLY A 153 -4.39 16.35 3.23
N THR A 154 -4.13 17.65 3.34
CA THR A 154 -3.90 18.32 4.63
C THR A 154 -5.16 18.87 5.30
N SER A 155 -6.35 18.51 4.80
CA SER A 155 -7.62 19.13 5.23
C SER A 155 -8.22 18.47 6.48
N GLY A 156 -7.86 17.22 6.76
CA GLY A 156 -8.44 16.45 7.87
C GLY A 156 -7.87 16.83 9.23
N VAL A 157 -8.55 17.74 9.93
CA VAL A 157 -8.09 18.26 11.23
C VAL A 157 -9.18 18.10 12.29
N ILE A 158 -8.82 17.60 13.48
CA ILE A 158 -9.68 17.52 14.66
C ILE A 158 -9.10 18.45 15.72
N VAL A 159 -9.86 19.46 16.13
CA VAL A 159 -9.41 20.50 17.08
C VAL A 159 -10.21 20.38 18.38
N GLY A 160 -9.50 20.28 19.51
CA GLY A 160 -10.10 20.33 20.85
C GLY A 160 -10.83 19.07 21.32
N LYS A 161 -10.67 17.91 20.66
CA LYS A 161 -11.25 16.63 21.08
C LYS A 161 -10.40 15.44 20.62
N GLY A 162 -10.29 14.40 21.45
CA GLY A 162 -9.53 13.19 21.17
C GLY A 162 -10.38 12.01 20.70
N LEU A 163 -9.72 10.92 20.31
CA LEU A 163 -10.33 9.64 19.93
C LEU A 163 -10.19 8.62 21.08
N TRP A 164 -11.26 7.89 21.38
CA TRP A 164 -11.20 6.63 22.13
C TRP A 164 -11.54 5.50 21.17
N ILE A 165 -10.55 4.69 20.81
CA ILE A 165 -10.78 3.45 20.05
C ILE A 165 -11.30 2.38 21.02
N ASP A 166 -12.50 1.89 20.77
CA ASP A 166 -13.31 0.99 21.60
C ASP A 166 -13.83 -0.18 20.74
N GLY A 167 -12.96 -0.73 19.89
CA GLY A 167 -13.29 -1.78 18.94
C GLY A 167 -12.11 -2.25 18.10
N ASP A 168 -12.28 -3.42 17.48
CA ASP A 168 -11.28 -4.09 16.63
C ASP A 168 -11.32 -3.60 15.18
N ASN A 169 -10.25 -3.87 14.43
CA ASN A 169 -10.19 -3.61 13.00
C ASN A 169 -10.44 -2.12 12.69
N VAL A 170 -9.53 -1.27 13.15
CA VAL A 170 -9.64 0.20 13.05
C VAL A 170 -8.40 0.79 12.38
N ILE A 171 -8.60 1.63 11.37
CA ILE A 171 -7.58 2.43 10.71
C ILE A 171 -7.85 3.90 11.02
N VAL A 172 -6.83 4.63 11.48
CA VAL A 172 -6.86 6.09 11.57
C VAL A 172 -5.66 6.61 10.79
N GLN A 173 -5.90 7.39 9.72
CA GLN A 173 -4.84 7.80 8.80
C GLN A 173 -4.92 9.26 8.35
N ASN A 174 -3.76 9.91 8.16
CA ASN A 174 -3.67 11.22 7.51
C ASN A 174 -4.55 12.32 8.14
N ILE A 175 -4.65 12.35 9.48
CA ILE A 175 -5.37 13.40 10.21
C ILE A 175 -4.48 14.10 11.24
N HIS A 176 -4.76 15.38 11.48
CA HIS A 176 -4.11 16.18 12.52
C HIS A 176 -5.04 16.30 13.74
N ILE A 177 -4.61 15.81 14.90
CA ILE A 177 -5.33 15.99 16.18
C ILE A 177 -4.60 17.04 17.02
N THR A 178 -5.30 18.11 17.44
CA THR A 178 -4.61 19.25 18.08
C THR A 178 -5.45 20.14 19.00
N ASN A 179 -4.79 20.93 19.85
CA ASN A 179 -5.34 21.93 20.77
C ASN A 179 -6.30 21.38 21.85
N LEU A 180 -5.94 20.25 22.46
CA LEU A 180 -6.72 19.63 23.55
C LEU A 180 -6.27 20.17 24.91
N ASN A 181 -6.70 21.39 25.27
CA ASN A 181 -6.31 22.07 26.53
C ASN A 181 -4.78 21.99 26.84
N PRO A 182 -3.89 22.44 25.94
CA PRO A 182 -2.43 22.24 26.07
C PRO A 182 -1.83 22.80 27.37
N HIS A 183 -2.48 23.77 28.00
CA HIS A 183 -2.08 24.37 29.27
C HIS A 183 -2.36 23.50 30.51
N LEU A 184 -2.97 22.33 30.37
CA LEU A 184 -3.43 21.51 31.49
C LEU A 184 -3.13 20.01 31.35
N VAL A 185 -2.40 19.45 32.32
CA VAL A 185 -2.32 18.00 32.53
C VAL A 185 -3.71 17.50 32.92
N TRP A 186 -4.13 16.37 32.34
CA TRP A 186 -5.51 15.85 32.33
C TRP A 186 -6.53 16.74 31.59
N GLY A 187 -6.07 17.72 30.80
CA GLY A 187 -6.90 18.53 29.91
C GLY A 187 -7.49 17.78 28.72
N GLY A 188 -6.88 16.66 28.34
CA GLY A 188 -7.30 15.75 27.27
C GLY A 188 -6.10 14.97 26.71
N ASP A 189 -6.37 13.77 26.19
CA ASP A 189 -5.40 12.97 25.42
C ASP A 189 -5.85 12.90 23.96
N ALA A 190 -4.93 12.80 23.01
CA ALA A 190 -5.28 12.77 21.58
C ALA A 190 -5.86 11.42 21.15
N ILE A 191 -5.22 10.31 21.51
CA ILE A 191 -5.69 8.94 21.20
C ILE A 191 -5.57 8.06 22.46
N TYR A 192 -6.71 7.48 22.86
CA TYR A 192 -6.82 6.48 23.91
C TYR A 192 -7.41 5.18 23.33
N MET A 193 -6.93 4.02 23.78
CA MET A 193 -7.46 2.72 23.35
C MET A 193 -7.23 1.66 24.42
N GLN A 194 -8.17 0.73 24.59
CA GLN A 194 -7.96 -0.50 25.37
C GLN A 194 -9.01 -1.55 25.02
N GLY A 195 -8.68 -2.83 25.20
CA GLY A 195 -9.67 -3.90 25.16
C GLY A 195 -10.73 -3.83 26.26
N THR A 196 -11.54 -4.87 26.37
CA THR A 196 -12.46 -5.07 27.50
C THR A 196 -11.78 -5.86 28.61
N ASP A 197 -12.33 -5.84 29.83
CA ASP A 197 -11.80 -6.58 31.00
C ASP A 197 -11.50 -8.08 30.73
N ASP A 198 -12.18 -8.67 29.74
CA ASP A 198 -12.05 -10.08 29.33
C ASP A 198 -11.15 -10.31 28.09
N ARG A 199 -10.70 -9.26 27.37
CA ARG A 199 -10.05 -9.38 26.05
C ARG A 199 -9.35 -8.09 25.57
N ALA A 200 -8.07 -8.17 25.23
CA ALA A 200 -7.35 -7.14 24.45
C ALA A 200 -7.94 -6.96 23.04
N MET A 201 -8.12 -5.72 22.58
CA MET A 201 -8.58 -5.46 21.20
C MET A 201 -7.50 -5.87 20.18
N GLU A 202 -7.86 -6.05 18.91
CA GLU A 202 -6.91 -6.38 17.86
C GLU A 202 -7.14 -5.64 16.54
N ASN A 203 -6.08 -5.54 15.75
CA ASN A 203 -6.02 -4.96 14.40
C ASN A 203 -6.30 -3.45 14.40
N VAL A 204 -5.42 -2.69 15.03
CA VAL A 204 -5.44 -1.21 15.02
C VAL A 204 -4.24 -0.68 14.28
N TRP A 205 -4.47 0.21 13.32
CA TRP A 205 -3.44 0.89 12.55
C TRP A 205 -3.59 2.41 12.64
N LEU A 206 -2.55 3.08 13.15
CA LEU A 206 -2.40 4.53 13.16
C LEU A 206 -1.30 4.89 12.15
N ASP A 207 -1.61 5.73 11.17
CA ASP A 207 -0.68 6.03 10.07
C ASP A 207 -0.72 7.49 9.61
N HIS A 208 0.43 8.11 9.28
CA HIS A 208 0.46 9.51 8.79
C HIS A 208 -0.32 10.50 9.67
N LEU A 209 -0.35 10.27 10.99
CA LEU A 209 -1.02 11.16 11.93
C LEU A 209 -0.08 12.30 12.30
N LYS A 210 -0.59 13.53 12.39
CA LYS A 210 0.09 14.59 13.15
C LYS A 210 -0.62 14.75 14.49
N ILE A 211 0.12 14.80 15.58
CA ILE A 211 -0.42 15.11 16.90
C ILE A 211 0.40 16.24 17.52
N SER A 212 -0.26 17.33 17.95
CA SER A 212 0.43 18.48 18.54
C SER A 212 -0.46 19.30 19.49
N SER A 213 0.15 20.03 20.43
CA SER A 213 -0.58 20.91 21.38
C SER A 213 -1.68 20.18 22.18
N ILE A 214 -1.30 19.10 22.87
CA ILE A 214 -2.17 18.26 23.70
C ILE A 214 -1.89 18.54 25.19
N GLY A 215 -2.92 18.49 26.04
CA GLY A 215 -2.78 18.73 27.48
C GLY A 215 -2.05 17.59 28.21
N ARG A 216 -2.33 16.35 27.84
CA ARG A 216 -1.59 15.17 28.32
C ARG A 216 -1.19 14.26 27.15
N GLU A 217 -1.54 12.98 27.15
CA GLU A 217 -0.87 11.98 26.30
C GLU A 217 -1.24 12.13 24.81
N MET A 218 -0.27 11.97 23.91
CA MET A 218 -0.56 11.88 22.48
C MET A 218 -1.12 10.50 22.11
N LEU A 219 -0.63 9.43 22.74
CA LEU A 219 -1.09 8.06 22.53
C LEU A 219 -1.09 7.26 23.84
N VAL A 220 -2.17 6.53 24.13
CA VAL A 220 -2.30 5.67 25.31
C VAL A 220 -2.94 4.34 24.95
N THR A 221 -2.28 3.22 25.28
CA THR A 221 -2.95 1.92 25.46
C THR A 221 -3.23 1.68 26.95
N GLY A 222 -4.49 1.39 27.28
CA GLY A 222 -4.93 1.07 28.63
C GLY A 222 -4.71 -0.40 29.02
N PHE A 223 -4.87 -0.71 30.30
CA PHE A 223 -4.41 -1.98 30.89
C PHE A 223 -5.06 -3.26 30.33
N ALA A 224 -6.27 -3.18 29.77
CA ALA A 224 -6.90 -4.31 29.08
C ALA A 224 -6.21 -4.69 27.75
N GLY A 225 -5.32 -3.84 27.25
CA GLY A 225 -4.34 -4.16 26.21
C GLY A 225 -4.84 -4.06 24.76
N VAL A 226 -3.87 -4.10 23.84
CA VAL A 226 -4.05 -4.03 22.38
C VAL A 226 -3.14 -5.05 21.69
N LYS A 227 -3.70 -6.19 21.32
CA LYS A 227 -2.99 -7.38 20.82
C LYS A 227 -2.30 -7.19 19.47
N SER A 228 -2.72 -6.21 18.69
CA SER A 228 -2.00 -5.81 17.47
C SER A 228 -2.24 -4.33 17.16
N LEU A 229 -1.26 -3.50 17.52
CA LEU A 229 -1.18 -2.07 17.20
C LEU A 229 0.02 -1.79 16.29
N THR A 230 -0.22 -1.19 15.12
CA THR A 230 0.86 -0.57 14.34
C THR A 230 0.70 0.94 14.37
N VAL A 231 1.79 1.65 14.66
CA VAL A 231 1.92 3.11 14.59
C VAL A 231 3.03 3.42 13.61
N SER A 232 2.67 3.90 12.42
CA SER A 232 3.62 4.13 11.33
C SER A 232 3.58 5.56 10.78
N ASN A 233 4.74 6.08 10.36
CA ASN A 233 4.86 7.34 9.62
C ASN A 233 4.16 8.55 10.33
N CYS A 234 3.99 8.52 11.66
CA CYS A 234 3.32 9.59 12.39
C CYS A 234 4.31 10.67 12.85
N GLU A 235 3.83 11.92 12.92
CA GLU A 235 4.52 13.07 13.46
C GLU A 235 3.97 13.40 14.87
N PHE A 236 4.79 13.13 15.89
CA PHE A 236 4.53 13.51 17.28
C PHE A 236 5.26 14.82 17.58
N ASP A 237 4.56 15.93 17.33
CA ASP A 237 5.08 17.29 17.40
C ASP A 237 4.84 17.87 18.79
N GLY A 238 5.84 17.72 19.65
CA GLY A 238 5.82 18.16 21.04
C GLY A 238 6.06 19.66 21.24
N ALA A 239 6.16 20.46 20.18
CA ALA A 239 6.35 21.91 20.30
C ALA A 239 5.13 22.55 20.98
N THR A 240 5.34 23.18 22.13
CA THR A 240 4.27 23.73 22.97
C THR A 240 4.69 25.01 23.68
N GLU A 241 3.74 25.93 23.91
CA GLU A 241 3.96 27.05 24.84
C GLU A 241 3.96 26.59 26.30
N TYR A 242 3.29 25.47 26.61
CA TYR A 242 3.03 24.96 27.96
C TYR A 242 3.67 23.57 28.12
N SER A 243 4.78 23.49 28.86
CA SER A 243 5.50 22.22 29.08
C SER A 243 5.74 21.94 30.56
N ALA A 244 5.65 20.68 30.98
CA ALA A 244 6.06 20.26 32.32
C ALA A 244 7.57 20.48 32.57
N SER A 245 8.39 20.35 31.52
CA SER A 245 9.84 20.57 31.50
C SER A 245 10.28 22.05 31.50
N CYS A 246 9.37 23.00 31.23
CA CYS A 246 9.63 24.44 31.18
C CYS A 246 10.61 24.91 30.09
N ASP A 247 10.52 24.32 28.91
CA ASP A 247 11.46 24.54 27.80
C ASP A 247 10.80 24.48 26.42
N GLY A 248 9.47 24.33 26.39
CA GLY A 248 8.67 24.26 25.17
C GLY A 248 8.51 22.85 24.59
N ARG A 249 8.94 21.81 25.32
CA ARG A 249 8.88 20.42 24.87
C ARG A 249 7.86 19.57 25.62
N HIS A 250 7.08 18.78 24.91
CA HIS A 250 5.99 18.00 25.49
C HIS A 250 6.48 16.75 26.25
N TYR A 251 5.98 16.54 27.47
CA TYR A 251 6.42 15.42 28.34
C TYR A 251 5.56 14.17 28.20
N TRP A 252 4.31 14.33 27.77
CA TRP A 252 3.28 13.28 27.81
C TRP A 252 3.12 12.71 26.39
N THR A 253 4.14 12.02 25.90
CA THR A 253 4.17 11.59 24.49
C THR A 253 3.35 10.31 24.30
N MET A 254 3.80 9.17 24.82
CA MET A 254 3.11 7.88 24.66
C MET A 254 3.18 7.01 25.92
N ILE A 255 2.08 6.31 26.21
CA ILE A 255 2.05 5.17 27.15
C ILE A 255 1.62 3.92 26.37
N LEU A 256 2.50 2.92 26.34
CA LEU A 256 2.22 1.60 25.77
C LEU A 256 2.18 0.58 26.92
N SER A 257 0.97 0.24 27.36
CA SER A 257 0.69 -0.64 28.50
C SER A 257 -0.39 -1.70 28.24
N GLY A 258 -0.40 -2.74 29.07
CA GLY A 258 -1.41 -3.82 29.11
C GLY A 258 -0.83 -5.20 28.73
N ASP A 259 -1.16 -6.23 29.50
CA ASP A 259 -0.45 -7.53 29.52
C ASP A 259 -0.47 -8.32 28.19
N ASP A 260 -1.45 -8.05 27.32
CA ASP A 260 -1.58 -8.62 25.98
C ASP A 260 -1.25 -7.60 24.87
N THR A 261 -0.59 -6.47 25.19
CA THR A 261 -0.27 -5.41 24.20
C THR A 261 0.94 -5.74 23.34
N GLN A 262 0.78 -5.61 22.01
CA GLN A 262 1.84 -5.80 21.02
C GLN A 262 1.87 -4.60 20.06
N VAL A 263 3.03 -3.96 19.92
CA VAL A 263 3.17 -2.71 19.14
C VAL A 263 4.31 -2.78 18.13
N SER A 264 4.02 -2.39 16.88
CA SER A 264 5.04 -2.00 15.90
C SER A 264 5.06 -0.48 15.77
N LEU A 265 6.14 0.15 16.23
CA LEU A 265 6.40 1.60 16.14
C LEU A 265 7.43 1.83 15.03
N LEU A 266 6.97 2.28 13.85
CA LEU A 266 7.73 2.24 12.60
C LEU A 266 7.83 3.61 11.92
N ASN A 267 9.01 4.06 11.51
CA ASN A 267 9.20 5.27 10.68
C ASN A 267 8.60 6.58 11.24
N ASN A 268 8.32 6.66 12.55
CA ASN A 268 7.70 7.85 13.13
C ASN A 268 8.74 8.97 13.36
N TYR A 269 8.29 10.23 13.28
CA TYR A 269 9.07 11.39 13.67
C TYR A 269 8.56 11.92 15.01
N ILE A 270 9.41 11.88 16.03
CA ILE A 270 9.07 12.19 17.42
C ILE A 270 10.00 13.32 17.87
N HIS A 271 9.46 14.52 18.08
CA HIS A 271 10.32 15.70 18.21
C HIS A 271 9.78 16.80 19.12
N HIS A 272 10.67 17.64 19.64
CA HIS A 272 10.38 18.62 20.70
C HIS A 272 9.70 17.97 21.92
N VAL A 273 10.21 16.82 22.38
CA VAL A 273 9.67 16.07 23.52
C VAL A 273 10.58 16.15 24.76
N SER A 274 10.09 15.76 25.94
CA SER A 274 10.87 15.77 27.19
C SER A 274 10.64 14.55 28.08
N GLY A 275 9.82 13.60 27.64
CA GLY A 275 9.55 12.36 28.37
C GLY A 275 8.61 11.43 27.64
N ARG A 276 8.50 10.20 28.19
CA ARG A 276 7.52 9.17 27.78
C ARG A 276 7.47 8.94 26.28
N ALA A 277 8.61 8.91 25.60
CA ALA A 277 8.66 8.87 24.14
C ALA A 277 9.36 7.61 23.61
N PRO A 278 8.83 6.38 23.84
CA PRO A 278 7.62 6.02 24.59
C PRO A 278 7.89 5.65 26.07
N LYS A 279 6.85 5.70 26.93
CA LYS A 279 6.81 4.89 28.16
C LYS A 279 6.17 3.53 27.84
N ILE A 280 6.77 2.43 28.32
CA ILE A 280 6.34 1.05 28.04
C ILE A 280 6.31 0.24 29.35
N ASP A 281 5.20 -0.45 29.62
CA ASP A 281 5.03 -1.39 30.74
C ASP A 281 4.18 -2.59 30.24
N SER A 282 4.35 -3.81 30.77
CA SER A 282 3.55 -5.02 30.42
C SER A 282 3.43 -5.39 28.91
N SER A 283 4.21 -4.79 28.00
CA SER A 283 3.95 -4.83 26.55
C SER A 283 5.13 -5.37 25.73
N VAL A 284 4.84 -5.94 24.55
CA VAL A 284 5.85 -6.29 23.53
C VAL A 284 5.93 -5.18 22.48
N VAL A 285 7.11 -4.61 22.26
CA VAL A 285 7.28 -3.46 21.33
C VAL A 285 8.46 -3.68 20.37
N HIS A 286 8.20 -3.52 19.07
CA HIS A 286 9.22 -3.39 18.03
C HIS A 286 9.29 -1.94 17.58
N ALA A 287 10.38 -1.24 17.92
CA ALA A 287 10.64 0.13 17.52
C ALA A 287 11.72 0.17 16.44
N ALA A 288 11.33 0.43 15.19
CA ALA A 288 12.23 0.41 14.04
C ALA A 288 12.16 1.66 13.17
N ASN A 289 13.33 2.14 12.73
CA ASN A 289 13.50 3.25 11.78
C ASN A 289 12.79 4.58 12.14
N ASN A 290 12.44 4.79 13.41
CA ASN A 290 11.91 6.07 13.88
C ASN A 290 13.04 7.10 14.04
N TYR A 291 12.67 8.38 14.02
CA TYR A 291 13.58 9.51 14.20
C TYR A 291 13.15 10.34 15.43
N TRP A 292 14.00 10.35 16.45
CA TRP A 292 13.91 11.25 17.60
C TRP A 292 14.75 12.50 17.37
N SER A 293 14.18 13.69 17.56
CA SER A 293 14.89 14.97 17.40
C SER A 293 14.53 16.00 18.46
N ASP A 294 15.52 16.71 18.99
CA ASP A 294 15.36 17.79 19.97
C ASP A 294 14.55 17.37 21.21
N CYS A 295 15.01 16.33 21.90
CA CYS A 295 14.50 15.98 23.23
C CYS A 295 15.34 16.64 24.33
N SER A 296 14.72 17.09 25.43
CA SER A 296 15.47 17.68 26.56
C SER A 296 15.54 16.81 27.81
N GLY A 297 14.85 15.67 27.81
CA GLY A 297 14.65 14.82 28.98
C GLY A 297 15.07 13.39 28.71
N HIS A 298 14.11 12.54 28.31
CA HIS A 298 14.35 11.15 27.95
C HIS A 298 13.34 10.64 26.91
N ALA A 299 13.74 9.67 26.11
CA ALA A 299 12.85 8.93 25.21
C ALA A 299 12.22 7.71 25.91
N PHE A 300 12.91 6.56 25.91
CA PHE A 300 12.35 5.28 26.35
C PHE A 300 12.36 5.11 27.88
N ASP A 301 11.18 5.03 28.51
CA ASP A 301 11.01 4.52 29.89
C ASP A 301 10.36 3.13 29.86
N VAL A 302 11.17 2.08 29.96
CA VAL A 302 10.74 0.68 29.82
C VAL A 302 10.70 0.00 31.19
N GLY A 303 9.51 -0.05 31.79
CA GLY A 303 9.24 -0.58 33.13
C GLY A 303 8.88 -2.07 33.17
N ASP A 304 8.19 -2.49 34.22
CA ASP A 304 7.96 -3.91 34.53
C ASP A 304 7.23 -4.66 33.39
N ASP A 305 7.60 -5.93 33.21
CA ASP A 305 7.02 -6.87 32.23
C ASP A 305 6.95 -6.38 30.76
N ALA A 306 7.74 -5.36 30.40
CA ALA A 306 7.92 -4.92 29.02
C ALA A 306 9.08 -5.64 28.30
N TYR A 307 8.94 -5.85 26.99
CA TYR A 307 9.91 -6.53 26.11
C TYR A 307 10.08 -5.73 24.81
N VAL A 308 11.23 -5.08 24.62
CA VAL A 308 11.41 -4.08 23.56
C VAL A 308 12.60 -4.40 22.68
N LEU A 309 12.42 -4.37 21.36
CA LEU A 309 13.49 -4.34 20.36
C LEU A 309 13.59 -2.93 19.76
N ILE A 310 14.76 -2.31 19.86
CA ILE A 310 15.03 -0.95 19.37
C ILE A 310 16.10 -1.04 18.28
N GLU A 311 15.73 -1.02 17.00
CA GLU A 311 16.67 -1.22 15.88
C GLU A 311 16.55 -0.19 14.74
N GLY A 312 17.67 0.17 14.10
CA GLY A 312 17.68 1.05 12.93
C GLY A 312 17.13 2.47 13.15
N ASN A 313 16.94 2.91 14.40
CA ASN A 313 16.40 4.24 14.73
C ASN A 313 17.49 5.31 14.71
N TYR A 314 17.10 6.57 14.54
CA TYR A 314 17.98 7.73 14.58
C TYR A 314 17.63 8.63 15.77
N PHE A 315 18.63 9.04 16.55
CA PHE A 315 18.50 9.96 17.68
C PHE A 315 19.38 11.18 17.44
N ASP A 316 18.80 12.38 17.41
CA ASP A 316 19.51 13.66 17.26
C ASP A 316 19.18 14.60 18.42
N GLY A 317 20.19 14.91 19.23
CA GLY A 317 20.02 15.76 20.42
C GLY A 317 19.14 15.14 21.50
N GLU A 318 19.18 13.82 21.71
CA GLU A 318 18.44 13.11 22.77
C GLU A 318 19.36 12.81 23.96
N PRO A 319 19.30 13.55 25.08
CA PRO A 319 20.24 13.39 26.19
C PRO A 319 20.07 12.09 26.98
N THR A 320 18.91 11.42 26.93
CA THR A 320 18.69 10.12 27.60
C THR A 320 17.81 9.21 26.72
N PRO A 321 18.41 8.53 25.71
CA PRO A 321 17.68 7.66 24.78
C PRO A 321 16.87 6.57 25.48
N ASN A 322 17.38 5.99 26.57
CA ASN A 322 16.60 5.16 27.47
C ASN A 322 16.96 5.40 28.95
N VAL A 323 15.97 5.31 29.83
CA VAL A 323 16.11 5.56 31.27
C VAL A 323 16.89 4.40 31.93
N GLU A 324 17.96 4.76 32.66
CA GLU A 324 18.72 3.83 33.50
C GLU A 324 17.90 3.37 34.71
N GLY A 325 18.00 2.08 35.06
CA GLY A 325 17.39 1.53 36.27
C GLY A 325 15.91 1.12 36.15
N SER A 326 15.23 1.43 35.04
CA SER A 326 13.93 0.80 34.73
C SER A 326 14.10 -0.71 34.52
N THR A 327 13.05 -1.48 34.80
CA THR A 327 13.12 -2.95 35.02
C THR A 327 12.86 -3.82 33.80
N GLY A 328 12.25 -3.27 32.75
CA GLY A 328 11.85 -4.02 31.57
C GLY A 328 13.02 -4.48 30.71
N SER A 329 12.74 -5.48 29.86
CA SER A 329 13.71 -6.13 29.00
C SER A 329 13.86 -5.37 27.69
N ILE A 330 15.10 -5.06 27.29
CA ILE A 330 15.42 -4.32 26.07
C ILE A 330 16.50 -5.07 25.29
N PHE A 331 16.35 -5.15 23.97
CA PHE A 331 17.40 -5.49 23.03
C PHE A 331 17.79 -4.25 22.21
N VAL A 332 19.06 -3.83 22.32
CA VAL A 332 19.65 -2.78 21.49
C VAL A 332 20.75 -3.42 20.61
N PRO A 333 20.59 -3.46 19.28
CA PRO A 333 21.61 -3.97 18.38
C PRO A 333 22.84 -3.05 18.34
N THR A 334 23.99 -3.70 18.32
CA THR A 334 25.34 -3.15 18.17
C THR A 334 26.10 -4.04 17.20
N ASP A 335 27.22 -3.55 16.66
CA ASP A 335 28.15 -4.36 15.83
C ASP A 335 28.58 -5.69 16.49
N GLY A 336 28.47 -5.81 17.82
CA GLY A 336 28.85 -7.00 18.59
C GLY A 336 27.74 -8.02 18.87
N ASN A 337 26.46 -7.64 18.75
CA ASN A 337 25.31 -8.51 19.07
C ASN A 337 24.20 -8.54 18.00
N GLN A 338 24.24 -7.70 16.95
CA GLN A 338 23.19 -7.63 15.91
C GLN A 338 22.85 -8.96 15.22
N ASP A 339 23.83 -9.87 15.12
CA ASP A 339 23.68 -11.19 14.49
C ASP A 339 22.83 -12.16 15.34
N GLN A 340 22.58 -11.85 16.62
CA GLN A 340 21.70 -12.69 17.47
C GLN A 340 20.27 -12.76 16.91
N CYS A 341 19.80 -11.68 16.28
CA CYS A 341 18.51 -11.64 15.59
C CYS A 341 18.40 -12.65 14.44
N GLN A 342 19.52 -13.16 13.90
CA GLN A 342 19.50 -14.13 12.80
C GLN A 342 18.82 -15.46 13.18
N ALA A 343 18.84 -15.83 14.47
CA ALA A 343 18.20 -17.05 14.97
C ALA A 343 16.67 -16.91 15.14
N ASP A 344 16.23 -15.69 15.48
CA ASP A 344 14.89 -15.39 16.00
C ASP A 344 14.01 -14.62 15.01
N LEU A 345 14.62 -13.76 14.17
CA LEU A 345 13.98 -12.92 13.15
C LEU A 345 14.41 -13.28 11.72
N SER A 346 15.25 -14.31 11.54
CA SER A 346 15.83 -14.73 10.24
C SER A 346 16.67 -13.66 9.51
N ARG A 347 17.01 -12.55 10.17
CA ARG A 347 17.92 -11.50 9.68
C ARG A 347 18.75 -10.92 10.82
N ALA A 348 19.88 -10.29 10.52
CA ALA A 348 20.54 -9.40 11.48
C ALA A 348 19.62 -8.20 11.81
N CYS A 349 19.70 -7.70 13.05
CA CYS A 349 19.07 -6.44 13.41
C CYS A 349 19.89 -5.23 12.95
N GLN A 350 19.25 -4.08 12.77
CA GLN A 350 19.96 -2.85 12.39
C GLN A 350 20.43 -2.05 13.60
N VAL A 351 21.67 -1.55 13.57
CA VAL A 351 22.22 -0.67 14.62
C VAL A 351 21.56 0.71 14.56
N ASN A 352 21.31 1.31 15.73
CA ASN A 352 20.76 2.65 15.85
C ASN A 352 21.87 3.71 15.69
N THR A 353 21.54 4.87 15.10
CA THR A 353 22.45 6.02 15.02
C THR A 353 22.14 7.03 16.11
N LEU A 354 23.18 7.53 16.78
CA LEU A 354 23.09 8.56 17.82
C LEU A 354 24.00 9.75 17.47
N VAL A 355 23.41 10.94 17.40
CA VAL A 355 24.09 12.23 17.14
C VAL A 355 23.77 13.19 18.28
N ASP A 356 24.81 13.82 18.85
CA ASP A 356 24.72 14.74 20.00
C ASP A 356 23.81 14.26 21.15
N SER A 357 23.73 12.93 21.31
CA SER A 357 22.80 12.21 22.19
C SER A 357 23.54 11.47 23.30
N GLY A 358 22.81 11.08 24.34
CA GLY A 358 23.26 10.19 25.41
C GLY A 358 23.48 8.75 24.94
N THR A 359 23.71 7.84 25.87
CA THR A 359 23.87 6.41 25.54
C THR A 359 22.51 5.71 25.47
N LEU A 360 22.27 4.97 24.38
CA LEU A 360 21.23 3.94 24.29
C LEU A 360 21.88 2.60 24.65
N SER A 361 21.39 1.92 25.70
CA SER A 361 21.99 0.66 26.17
C SER A 361 20.97 -0.36 26.71
N SER A 362 21.21 -1.63 26.41
CA SER A 362 20.57 -2.82 26.99
C SER A 362 21.38 -3.49 28.11
N ASP A 363 22.41 -2.82 28.65
CA ASP A 363 23.24 -3.33 29.75
C ASP A 363 22.40 -3.74 30.97
N ASN A 364 22.43 -5.04 31.30
CA ASN A 364 21.62 -5.66 32.37
C ASN A 364 20.09 -5.59 32.13
N ARG A 365 19.64 -5.44 30.89
CA ARG A 365 18.22 -5.36 30.47
C ARG A 365 17.70 -6.66 29.83
N ASN A 366 18.18 -7.82 30.27
CA ASN A 366 17.69 -9.15 29.84
C ASN A 366 17.57 -9.35 28.30
N GLU A 367 18.62 -8.97 27.54
CA GLU A 367 18.66 -9.00 26.07
C GLU A 367 18.04 -10.26 25.44
N ASP A 368 18.51 -11.46 25.84
CA ASP A 368 18.00 -12.77 25.38
C ASP A 368 16.48 -12.91 25.56
N THR A 369 15.92 -12.35 26.63
CA THR A 369 14.47 -12.43 26.94
C THR A 369 13.69 -11.41 26.14
N ALA A 370 14.26 -10.21 25.90
CA ALA A 370 13.65 -9.22 25.02
C ALA A 370 13.53 -9.74 23.59
N ILE A 371 14.65 -10.19 22.99
CA ILE A 371 14.65 -10.65 21.59
C ILE A 371 13.78 -11.90 21.41
N SER A 372 13.91 -12.92 22.26
CA SER A 372 13.10 -14.14 22.13
C SER A 372 11.61 -13.93 22.40
N THR A 373 11.22 -12.89 23.16
CA THR A 373 9.80 -12.54 23.35
C THR A 373 9.25 -11.78 22.14
N VAL A 374 10.00 -10.80 21.61
CA VAL A 374 9.65 -10.09 20.36
C VAL A 374 9.61 -11.06 19.17
N ALA A 375 10.49 -12.06 19.15
CA ALA A 375 10.51 -13.12 18.14
C ALA A 375 9.22 -13.94 18.06
N ARG A 376 8.41 -13.99 19.13
CA ARG A 376 7.11 -14.69 19.11
C ARG A 376 6.09 -14.03 18.17
N VAL A 377 6.32 -12.78 17.77
CA VAL A 377 5.51 -12.05 16.78
C VAL A 377 6.24 -11.85 15.45
N SER A 378 7.40 -12.51 15.24
CA SER A 378 8.26 -12.30 14.06
C SER A 378 7.58 -12.57 12.71
N GLY A 379 6.57 -13.43 12.67
CA GLY A 379 5.73 -13.64 11.49
C GLY A 379 4.97 -12.41 11.00
N PHE A 380 4.91 -11.34 11.81
CA PHE A 380 4.38 -10.03 11.46
C PHE A 380 5.46 -8.93 11.39
N LEU A 381 6.70 -9.21 11.81
CA LEU A 381 7.84 -8.28 11.74
C LEU A 381 8.57 -8.37 10.40
N THR A 382 7.81 -8.52 9.31
CA THR A 382 8.30 -8.68 7.93
C THR A 382 8.70 -7.36 7.27
N VAL A 383 8.87 -6.30 8.06
CA VAL A 383 9.26 -4.97 7.59
C VAL A 383 10.77 -4.97 7.38
N ASP A 384 11.21 -4.57 6.19
CA ASP A 384 12.63 -4.34 5.90
C ASP A 384 13.15 -3.17 6.74
N VAL A 385 13.84 -3.50 7.84
CA VAL A 385 14.48 -2.49 8.67
C VAL A 385 15.72 -1.99 7.95
N ALA A 386 15.71 -0.70 7.59
CA ALA A 386 16.81 -0.03 6.93
C ALA A 386 17.92 0.36 7.92
N ALA A 387 19.11 0.67 7.41
CA ALA A 387 20.16 1.30 8.21
C ALA A 387 19.67 2.67 8.73
N ALA A 388 20.01 3.01 9.98
CA ALA A 388 19.54 4.22 10.65
C ALA A 388 19.93 5.51 9.90
N ALA A 389 18.92 6.26 9.45
CA ALA A 389 19.07 7.50 8.70
C ALA A 389 18.13 8.59 9.25
N THR A 390 18.45 9.86 9.00
CA THR A 390 17.51 10.95 9.23
C THR A 390 16.32 10.85 8.28
N LEU A 391 15.10 10.94 8.81
CA LEU A 391 13.93 11.14 7.97
C LEU A 391 13.92 12.62 7.51
N LEU A 392 13.89 12.85 6.21
CA LEU A 392 13.83 14.22 5.65
C LEU A 392 12.50 14.85 6.04
N SER A 393 12.51 16.13 6.45
CA SER A 393 11.30 16.89 6.77
C SER A 393 10.49 17.24 5.51
N ALA A 394 9.75 16.25 5.01
CA ALA A 394 8.83 16.36 3.88
C ALA A 394 7.51 15.68 4.26
N SER A 395 6.38 16.30 3.87
CA SER A 395 5.01 15.85 4.16
C SER A 395 4.66 14.46 3.62
N ASP A 396 5.53 13.90 2.80
CA ASP A 396 5.34 12.63 2.12
C ASP A 396 5.89 11.46 2.98
N ASN A 397 6.82 11.76 3.91
CA ASN A 397 7.49 10.77 4.77
C ASN A 397 6.75 10.48 6.08
N PHE A 398 6.10 11.50 6.66
CA PHE A 398 5.43 11.39 7.95
C PHE A 398 4.48 12.56 8.21
N GLY A 399 3.53 12.36 9.14
CA GLY A 399 2.52 13.35 9.48
C GLY A 399 1.46 13.48 8.38
N VAL A 400 0.72 14.59 8.38
CA VAL A 400 -0.37 14.80 7.40
C VAL A 400 0.17 15.41 6.11
N GLY A 401 -0.18 14.81 4.98
CA GLY A 401 0.31 15.22 3.66
C GLY A 401 -0.68 15.01 2.53
N THR A 402 -0.25 15.36 1.31
CA THR A 402 -0.91 14.88 0.10
C THR A 402 -0.47 13.44 -0.16
N LEU A 403 -1.14 12.48 0.47
CA LEU A 403 -0.94 11.06 0.22
C LEU A 403 -1.41 10.66 -1.19
N SER A 404 -0.65 11.05 -2.21
CA SER A 404 -0.53 10.24 -3.42
C SER A 404 0.10 8.93 -3.00
N GLY A 405 -0.52 7.79 -3.32
CA GLY A 405 -0.09 6.46 -2.87
C GLY A 405 1.24 5.99 -3.47
N GLY A 406 2.34 6.61 -3.07
CA GLY A 406 3.71 6.30 -3.45
C GLY A 406 4.65 6.58 -2.28
N SER A 407 5.46 5.58 -1.91
CA SER A 407 6.35 5.66 -0.76
C SER A 407 7.54 6.59 -1.03
N SER A 408 7.73 7.59 -0.19
CA SER A 408 8.88 8.49 -0.28
C SER A 408 10.11 7.87 0.39
N ALA A 409 10.96 7.23 -0.40
CA ALA A 409 12.28 6.82 0.06
C ALA A 409 13.13 8.07 0.39
N ALA A 410 13.54 8.22 1.66
CA ALA A 410 14.39 9.32 2.10
C ALA A 410 15.73 9.34 1.34
N ALA A 411 15.96 10.38 0.55
CA ALA A 411 17.12 10.48 -0.34
C ALA A 411 18.42 10.77 0.43
N SER A 412 19.22 9.74 0.70
CA SER A 412 20.61 9.92 1.17
C SER A 412 21.54 10.23 -0.02
N THR A 413 21.97 11.49 -0.14
CA THR A 413 22.85 11.95 -1.23
C THR A 413 24.33 11.61 -0.97
N GLY A 414 24.65 10.31 -0.93
CA GLY A 414 26.03 9.80 -0.85
C GLY A 414 26.81 9.97 -2.16
N THR A 415 27.34 11.17 -2.42
CA THR A 415 28.10 11.43 -3.67
C THR A 415 29.53 10.89 -3.59
N ASN A 416 29.75 9.63 -3.95
CA ASN A 416 31.07 9.00 -3.90
C ASN A 416 31.88 9.27 -5.19
N SER A 417 32.66 10.36 -5.19
CA SER A 417 33.51 10.76 -6.32
C SER A 417 34.96 10.29 -6.13
N THR A 418 35.34 9.21 -6.80
CA THR A 418 36.72 8.68 -6.76
C THR A 418 37.66 9.52 -7.64
N ALA A 419 38.55 10.30 -7.03
CA ALA A 419 39.64 10.98 -7.75
C ALA A 419 40.99 10.93 -7.00
N VAL A 420 41.88 10.10 -7.55
CA VAL A 420 43.35 9.98 -7.44
C VAL A 420 44.13 11.05 -6.64
N SER A 421 45.07 10.53 -5.85
CA SER A 421 46.12 11.20 -5.07
C SER A 421 46.86 12.39 -5.69
N THR A 422 47.17 13.40 -4.86
CA THR A 422 48.49 14.08 -4.86
C THR A 422 48.81 14.61 -3.45
N THR A 423 50.10 14.75 -3.14
CA THR A 423 50.66 15.04 -1.80
C THR A 423 51.10 16.50 -1.60
N SER A 424 51.44 16.86 -0.35
CA SER A 424 52.00 18.13 0.15
C SER A 424 51.01 19.29 0.36
N SER A 425 51.14 20.18 1.35
CA SER A 425 51.93 20.18 2.61
C SER A 425 51.50 21.36 3.51
N GLU A 426 51.60 21.18 4.84
CA GLU A 426 51.76 22.19 5.91
C GLU A 426 51.28 23.66 5.71
N SER A 427 50.38 24.14 6.59
CA SER A 427 50.69 25.25 7.52
C SER A 427 49.55 25.52 8.53
N SER A 428 49.94 25.91 9.75
CA SER A 428 49.14 26.52 10.84
C SER A 428 48.39 27.81 10.40
N ASP A 429 47.34 28.30 11.07
CA ASP A 429 47.41 28.78 12.48
C ASP A 429 46.08 29.04 13.23
N THR A 430 46.19 29.01 14.57
CA THR A 430 45.38 29.59 15.68
C THR A 430 43.85 29.85 15.64
N THR A 431 43.21 29.36 16.71
CA THR A 431 41.94 29.70 17.41
C THR A 431 41.88 31.12 18.04
N PRO A 432 40.87 31.51 18.88
CA PRO A 432 39.39 31.32 18.83
C PRO A 432 38.60 32.66 19.09
N GLY A 433 37.26 32.67 18.99
CA GLY A 433 36.44 33.83 19.36
C GLY A 433 34.96 33.55 19.66
N THR A 434 34.53 33.79 20.90
CA THR A 434 33.20 33.53 21.49
C THR A 434 32.21 34.72 21.40
N VAL A 435 30.95 34.48 21.83
CA VAL A 435 29.96 35.44 22.43
C VAL A 435 28.75 35.90 21.57
N GLN A 436 27.57 35.31 21.85
CA GLN A 436 26.19 35.87 21.78
C GLN A 436 25.98 36.88 22.97
N PRO A 437 24.96 37.77 23.10
CA PRO A 437 23.66 37.80 22.40
C PRO A 437 22.98 39.19 22.18
N ALA A 438 21.68 39.14 21.84
CA ALA A 438 20.56 40.04 22.23
C ALA A 438 19.96 41.05 21.21
N GLY A 439 18.73 40.71 20.75
CA GLY A 439 17.50 41.49 21.02
C GLY A 439 17.15 42.74 20.20
N GLY A 440 15.90 42.83 19.72
CA GLY A 440 15.26 44.10 19.34
C GLY A 440 14.18 43.99 18.25
N SER A 441 12.91 44.22 18.62
CA SER A 441 11.77 44.36 17.68
C SER A 441 11.31 45.82 17.58
N SER A 442 10.92 46.28 16.38
CA SER A 442 9.95 47.37 16.20
C SER A 442 9.44 47.53 14.76
N ASN A 443 8.11 47.69 14.62
CA ASN A 443 7.38 48.20 13.45
C ASN A 443 7.91 49.58 12.94
N ASP A 444 7.68 49.94 11.67
CA ASP A 444 6.52 50.78 11.27
C ASP A 444 6.35 50.95 9.73
N THR A 445 5.31 51.69 9.34
CA THR A 445 4.49 51.58 8.13
C THR A 445 4.62 52.82 7.21
N THR A 446 4.29 52.70 5.91
CA THR A 446 3.66 53.72 5.02
C THR A 446 3.50 53.10 3.60
N GLY A 447 2.46 53.27 2.78
CA GLY A 447 1.37 54.26 2.67
C GLY A 447 1.66 55.28 1.55
N SER A 448 0.80 55.66 0.59
CA SER A 448 -0.58 55.25 0.21
C SER A 448 -0.99 55.88 -1.15
N THR A 449 -1.89 55.24 -1.93
CA THR A 449 -2.90 55.77 -2.93
C THR A 449 -2.67 57.00 -3.85
N VAL A 450 -3.26 57.00 -5.07
CA VAL A 450 -4.27 57.99 -5.60
C VAL A 450 -4.72 57.68 -7.06
N THR A 451 -5.83 58.30 -7.52
CA THR A 451 -6.82 57.89 -8.55
C THR A 451 -6.90 58.75 -9.85
N ASN A 452 -7.49 58.20 -10.95
CA ASN A 452 -8.50 58.76 -11.93
C ASN A 452 -8.46 60.24 -12.41
N THR A 453 -8.76 60.70 -13.66
CA THR A 453 -9.07 60.20 -15.05
C THR A 453 -8.86 61.42 -16.03
N PRO A 454 -9.68 61.76 -17.07
CA PRO A 454 -9.97 61.15 -18.39
C PRO A 454 -9.75 62.06 -19.64
N THR A 455 -9.78 61.48 -20.86
CA THR A 455 -10.14 62.09 -22.19
C THR A 455 -10.17 60.99 -23.28
N THR A 456 -10.94 60.95 -24.39
CA THR A 456 -12.16 61.64 -24.90
C THR A 456 -12.79 60.79 -26.05
N MET A 457 -13.98 61.14 -26.58
CA MET A 457 -14.68 60.44 -27.69
C MET A 457 -14.48 61.06 -29.10
N PRO A 458 -15.04 60.46 -30.18
CA PRO A 458 -16.40 60.85 -30.64
C PRO A 458 -17.34 59.71 -31.19
N THR A 459 -18.64 59.78 -30.80
CA THR A 459 -19.92 59.49 -31.54
C THR A 459 -20.07 58.33 -32.58
N SER A 460 -21.22 57.63 -32.77
CA SER A 460 -22.63 57.82 -32.30
C SER A 460 -23.57 56.60 -32.56
N THR A 461 -24.72 56.57 -31.85
CA THR A 461 -26.07 56.05 -32.25
C THR A 461 -26.34 54.53 -32.48
N SER A 462 -26.91 53.91 -31.43
CA SER A 462 -28.22 53.22 -31.36
C SER A 462 -28.60 51.95 -32.16
N THR A 463 -29.45 51.16 -31.48
CA THR A 463 -30.43 50.14 -31.93
C THR A 463 -29.97 48.70 -32.16
N SER A 464 -30.91 47.80 -31.82
CA SER A 464 -30.77 46.37 -31.55
C SER A 464 -31.08 45.48 -32.75
N SER A 465 -30.32 44.40 -32.95
CA SER A 465 -30.84 43.10 -33.42
C SER A 465 -29.83 41.97 -33.24
N THR A 466 -30.32 40.79 -32.91
CA THR A 466 -29.60 39.51 -32.76
C THR A 466 -29.06 38.93 -34.06
N SER A 467 -27.81 38.43 -34.07
CA SER A 467 -27.35 37.35 -34.96
C SER A 467 -25.99 36.77 -34.57
N SER A 468 -25.91 35.43 -34.51
CA SER A 468 -24.76 34.54 -34.83
C SER A 468 -23.31 35.05 -34.70
N GLU A 469 -22.52 34.42 -33.83
CA GLU A 469 -21.56 33.36 -34.19
C GLU A 469 -20.91 32.79 -32.90
N ALA A 470 -20.85 31.47 -32.76
CA ALA A 470 -20.14 30.83 -31.65
C ALA A 470 -18.76 30.40 -32.14
N THR A 471 -17.71 31.07 -31.66
CA THR A 471 -16.32 30.62 -31.83
C THR A 471 -16.05 29.48 -30.85
N PRO A 472 -15.42 28.36 -31.25
CA PRO A 472 -15.20 27.23 -30.36
C PRO A 472 -14.12 27.55 -29.33
N THR A 473 -14.48 27.59 -28.04
CA THR A 473 -13.52 27.38 -26.96
C THR A 473 -13.27 25.88 -26.84
N THR A 474 -12.11 25.44 -27.32
CA THR A 474 -11.63 24.07 -27.19
C THR A 474 -11.41 23.73 -25.72
N THR A 475 -12.27 22.88 -25.15
CA THR A 475 -11.88 22.03 -24.02
C THR A 475 -10.76 21.11 -24.49
N THR A 476 -9.60 21.18 -23.84
CA THR A 476 -8.56 20.17 -23.97
C THR A 476 -9.07 18.87 -23.35
N SER A 477 -9.41 17.88 -24.17
CA SER A 477 -9.60 16.50 -23.72
C SER A 477 -8.32 16.04 -23.01
N ALA A 478 -8.44 15.51 -21.80
CA ALA A 478 -7.35 14.82 -21.14
C ALA A 478 -7.17 13.46 -21.83
N SER A 479 -6.18 13.35 -22.71
CA SER A 479 -5.83 12.09 -23.36
C SER A 479 -5.21 11.15 -22.33
N THR A 480 -5.88 10.04 -22.02
CA THR A 480 -5.28 8.91 -21.29
C THR A 480 -4.18 8.29 -22.16
N SER A 481 -2.93 8.70 -21.95
CA SER A 481 -1.79 8.13 -22.68
C SER A 481 -1.44 6.77 -22.05
N THR A 482 -1.57 5.70 -22.82
CA THR A 482 -1.24 4.34 -22.36
C THR A 482 0.23 3.99 -22.57
N GLY A 483 1.06 4.92 -23.05
CA GLY A 483 2.43 4.66 -23.46
C GLY A 483 2.52 4.01 -24.85
N SER A 484 3.39 3.03 -25.02
CA SER A 484 3.54 2.27 -26.27
C SER A 484 4.01 0.86 -26.02
N ALA A 485 3.28 -0.12 -26.55
CA ALA A 485 3.59 -1.53 -26.40
C ALA A 485 5.02 -1.85 -26.90
N PRO A 486 5.88 -2.49 -26.07
CA PRO A 486 7.16 -2.99 -26.55
C PRO A 486 6.98 -4.31 -27.34
N GLY A 487 8.10 -4.83 -27.84
CA GLY A 487 8.20 -6.24 -28.22
C GLY A 487 7.28 -6.67 -29.37
N PHE A 488 6.66 -7.83 -29.19
CA PHE A 488 5.79 -8.44 -30.19
C PHE A 488 4.46 -7.70 -30.44
N ALA A 489 3.97 -6.89 -29.49
CA ALA A 489 2.76 -6.08 -29.65
C ALA A 489 3.02 -4.63 -30.12
N ALA A 490 4.27 -4.30 -30.47
CA ALA A 490 4.64 -2.95 -30.91
C ALA A 490 3.76 -2.44 -32.07
N GLY A 491 3.19 -1.24 -31.87
CA GLY A 491 2.22 -0.63 -32.79
C GLY A 491 0.74 -0.92 -32.47
N THR A 492 0.44 -1.64 -31.39
CA THR A 492 -0.92 -1.75 -30.84
C THR A 492 -1.41 -0.38 -30.35
N THR A 493 -2.63 0.01 -30.72
CA THR A 493 -3.25 1.30 -30.35
C THR A 493 -4.51 1.16 -29.49
N GLY A 494 -5.06 -0.05 -29.35
CA GLY A 494 -6.29 -0.29 -28.60
C GLY A 494 -7.47 0.46 -29.19
N GLY A 495 -8.16 1.26 -28.37
CA GLY A 495 -9.23 2.18 -28.81
C GLY A 495 -8.75 3.37 -29.64
N GLY A 496 -7.46 3.72 -29.57
CA GLY A 496 -6.89 4.93 -30.17
C GLY A 496 -7.27 6.21 -29.43
N ASP A 497 -6.96 7.36 -30.05
CA ASP A 497 -7.17 8.70 -29.48
C ASP A 497 -8.64 9.16 -29.58
N ILE A 498 -9.53 8.47 -28.87
CA ILE A 498 -10.97 8.77 -28.80
C ILE A 498 -11.38 9.15 -27.37
N GLU A 499 -12.51 9.85 -27.24
CA GLU A 499 -13.04 10.26 -25.94
C GLU A 499 -13.35 9.02 -25.06
N PRO A 500 -12.80 8.94 -23.82
CA PRO A 500 -13.01 7.79 -22.96
C PRO A 500 -14.47 7.61 -22.52
N VAL A 501 -14.85 6.36 -22.28
CA VAL A 501 -16.11 5.96 -21.65
C VAL A 501 -15.84 5.42 -20.24
N TYR A 502 -16.70 5.81 -19.31
CA TYR A 502 -16.59 5.50 -17.89
C TYR A 502 -17.80 4.65 -17.51
N PRO A 503 -17.71 3.30 -17.56
CA PRO A 503 -18.80 2.44 -17.13
C PRO A 503 -19.09 2.67 -15.63
N THR A 504 -20.37 2.64 -15.27
CA THR A 504 -20.85 2.76 -13.88
C THR A 504 -21.53 1.47 -13.38
N SER A 505 -21.78 0.51 -14.29
CA SER A 505 -22.36 -0.80 -13.99
C SER A 505 -21.68 -1.92 -14.78
N ILE A 506 -21.81 -3.15 -14.28
CA ILE A 506 -21.34 -4.37 -14.94
C ILE A 506 -21.90 -4.54 -16.36
N ASP A 507 -23.15 -4.13 -16.59
CA ASP A 507 -23.80 -4.17 -17.90
C ASP A 507 -23.16 -3.19 -18.88
N GLN A 508 -22.84 -1.96 -18.43
CA GLN A 508 -22.15 -0.97 -19.26
C GLN A 508 -20.73 -1.44 -19.59
N LEU A 509 -19.99 -1.97 -18.60
CA LEU A 509 -18.66 -2.52 -18.83
C LEU A 509 -18.70 -3.68 -19.85
N SER A 510 -19.59 -4.65 -19.66
CA SER A 510 -19.76 -5.77 -20.59
C SER A 510 -20.18 -5.29 -22.00
N THR A 511 -21.00 -4.24 -22.10
CA THR A 511 -21.40 -3.66 -23.38
C THR A 511 -20.22 -2.98 -24.09
N TYR A 512 -19.48 -2.10 -23.39
CA TYR A 512 -18.34 -1.41 -23.98
C TYR A 512 -17.18 -2.34 -24.34
N LEU A 513 -16.98 -3.44 -23.60
CA LEU A 513 -15.95 -4.43 -23.96
C LEU A 513 -16.32 -5.25 -25.19
N SER A 514 -17.61 -5.56 -25.38
CA SER A 514 -18.06 -6.51 -26.41
C SER A 514 -18.63 -5.87 -27.69
N ASP A 515 -18.86 -4.56 -27.73
CA ASP A 515 -19.35 -3.89 -28.94
C ASP A 515 -18.32 -3.80 -30.08
N ASP A 516 -18.78 -3.51 -31.29
CA ASP A 516 -17.92 -3.41 -32.49
C ASP A 516 -17.21 -2.05 -32.62
N GLU A 517 -17.50 -1.08 -31.75
CA GLU A 517 -16.94 0.28 -31.82
C GLU A 517 -15.56 0.34 -31.17
N PRO A 518 -14.60 1.16 -31.66
CA PRO A 518 -13.40 1.45 -30.90
C PRO A 518 -13.77 2.09 -29.55
N ARG A 519 -13.15 1.65 -28.44
CA ARG A 519 -13.40 2.19 -27.09
C ARG A 519 -12.11 2.39 -26.30
N VAL A 520 -12.02 3.53 -25.61
CA VAL A 520 -11.16 3.70 -24.43
C VAL A 520 -12.07 3.64 -23.21
N ILE A 521 -11.89 2.63 -22.36
CA ILE A 521 -12.77 2.26 -21.25
C ILE A 521 -11.97 2.46 -19.97
N VAL A 522 -12.35 3.43 -19.15
CA VAL A 522 -11.62 3.78 -17.92
C VAL A 522 -12.38 3.23 -16.71
N LEU A 523 -11.76 2.33 -15.96
CA LEU A 523 -12.33 1.75 -14.74
C LEU A 523 -11.94 2.63 -13.53
N GLN A 524 -12.91 3.41 -13.05
CA GLN A 524 -12.75 4.27 -11.87
C GLN A 524 -13.30 3.64 -10.58
N GLN A 525 -13.68 2.36 -10.63
CA GLN A 525 -14.31 1.65 -9.52
C GLN A 525 -14.12 0.12 -9.66
N LYS A 526 -14.28 -0.60 -8.55
CA LYS A 526 -14.44 -2.05 -8.53
C LYS A 526 -15.71 -2.46 -9.26
N PHE A 527 -15.60 -3.41 -10.18
CA PHE A 527 -16.72 -4.15 -10.77
C PHE A 527 -16.79 -5.53 -10.11
N ASP A 528 -17.70 -5.64 -9.15
CA ASP A 528 -17.95 -6.88 -8.43
C ASP A 528 -19.02 -7.71 -9.15
N PHE A 529 -18.63 -8.92 -9.55
CA PHE A 529 -19.51 -9.86 -10.23
C PHE A 529 -19.97 -11.02 -9.34
N THR A 530 -19.53 -11.09 -8.08
CA THR A 530 -19.94 -12.16 -7.16
C THR A 530 -21.46 -12.16 -6.95
N GLY A 531 -22.07 -13.33 -7.03
CA GLY A 531 -23.50 -13.56 -6.94
C GLY A 531 -24.32 -13.18 -8.19
N THR A 532 -23.75 -12.45 -9.16
CA THR A 532 -24.52 -11.88 -10.28
C THR A 532 -25.11 -12.93 -11.22
N GLU A 533 -24.45 -14.09 -11.36
CA GLU A 533 -24.92 -15.24 -12.15
C GLU A 533 -25.33 -16.44 -11.27
N GLY A 534 -25.47 -16.19 -9.96
CA GLY A 534 -25.74 -17.20 -8.93
C GLY A 534 -24.61 -18.22 -8.74
N SER A 535 -24.89 -19.25 -7.97
CA SER A 535 -23.94 -20.33 -7.64
C SER A 535 -24.41 -21.68 -8.15
N THR A 536 -23.47 -22.55 -8.51
CA THR A 536 -23.75 -23.97 -8.79
C THR A 536 -23.14 -24.85 -7.71
N THR A 537 -23.86 -25.88 -7.28
CA THR A 537 -23.37 -26.96 -6.42
C THR A 537 -23.47 -28.28 -7.17
N GLU A 538 -22.36 -28.99 -7.33
CA GLU A 538 -22.30 -30.25 -8.06
C GLU A 538 -21.18 -31.18 -7.54
N SER A 539 -21.03 -32.36 -8.15
CA SER A 539 -19.94 -33.28 -7.82
C SER A 539 -18.63 -32.84 -8.49
N GLY A 540 -17.64 -32.49 -7.67
CA GLY A 540 -16.24 -32.35 -8.06
C GLY A 540 -15.41 -33.59 -7.71
N CYS A 541 -14.10 -33.48 -7.91
CA CYS A 541 -13.11 -34.44 -7.41
C CYS A 541 -12.10 -33.77 -6.48
N ARG A 542 -11.60 -34.54 -5.52
CA ARG A 542 -10.44 -34.22 -4.69
C ARG A 542 -9.30 -35.20 -5.03
N PRO A 543 -8.27 -34.80 -5.79
CA PRO A 543 -7.16 -35.67 -6.17
C PRO A 543 -6.41 -36.19 -4.93
N THR A 544 -5.62 -37.25 -5.10
CA THR A 544 -4.85 -37.91 -4.04
C THR A 544 -3.93 -36.92 -3.33
N PHE A 545 -3.25 -36.05 -4.08
CA PHE A 545 -2.40 -35.00 -3.50
C PHE A 545 -3.17 -34.05 -2.57
N ASN A 546 -4.41 -33.69 -2.92
CA ASN A 546 -5.27 -32.85 -2.09
C ASN A 546 -5.75 -33.56 -0.82
N GLN A 547 -6.00 -34.88 -0.90
CA GLN A 547 -6.31 -35.70 0.27
C GLN A 547 -5.12 -35.73 1.24
N GLU A 548 -3.90 -35.92 0.72
CA GLU A 548 -2.66 -35.85 1.49
C GLU A 548 -2.42 -34.45 2.07
N CYS A 549 -2.75 -33.39 1.32
CA CYS A 549 -2.63 -32.01 1.78
C CYS A 549 -3.46 -31.75 3.02
N ILE A 550 -4.76 -32.07 2.97
CA ILE A 550 -5.68 -31.91 4.11
C ILE A 550 -5.22 -32.76 5.29
N ALA A 551 -4.67 -33.96 5.05
CA ALA A 551 -4.13 -34.82 6.10
C ALA A 551 -2.85 -34.27 6.77
N LYS A 552 -2.06 -33.42 6.09
CA LYS A 552 -0.89 -32.74 6.69
C LYS A 552 -1.30 -31.68 7.70
N ASN A 553 -2.46 -31.04 7.53
CA ASN A 553 -2.98 -29.98 8.41
C ASN A 553 -1.93 -28.88 8.70
N ASN A 554 -1.22 -28.42 7.67
CA ASN A 554 -0.08 -27.50 7.75
C ASN A 554 -0.46 -26.01 7.64
N GLY A 555 -1.75 -25.67 7.80
CA GLY A 555 -2.27 -24.30 7.71
C GLY A 555 -2.87 -23.94 6.35
N TYR A 556 -2.50 -24.64 5.27
CA TYR A 556 -3.05 -24.37 3.93
C TYR A 556 -4.30 -25.20 3.61
N LYS A 557 -5.22 -24.59 2.87
CA LYS A 557 -6.39 -25.26 2.31
C LYS A 557 -6.03 -25.86 0.95
N SER A 558 -6.80 -26.86 0.54
CA SER A 558 -6.58 -27.58 -0.70
C SER A 558 -7.58 -27.12 -1.77
N GLN A 559 -7.13 -27.06 -3.03
CA GLN A 559 -7.91 -26.57 -4.17
C GLN A 559 -8.56 -27.74 -4.92
N ASP A 560 -9.84 -28.04 -4.64
CA ASP A 560 -10.57 -29.13 -5.28
C ASP A 560 -10.84 -28.86 -6.78
N THR A 561 -11.29 -29.85 -7.54
CA THR A 561 -11.43 -29.75 -9.00
C THR A 561 -12.90 -29.88 -9.41
N ILE A 562 -13.42 -28.90 -10.16
CA ILE A 562 -14.73 -29.01 -10.84
C ILE A 562 -14.58 -29.98 -12.03
N LEU A 563 -15.49 -30.93 -12.16
CA LEU A 563 -15.48 -31.90 -13.26
C LEU A 563 -15.91 -31.26 -14.59
N MET A 564 -15.34 -31.74 -15.70
CA MET A 564 -15.84 -31.40 -17.03
C MET A 564 -17.20 -32.05 -17.29
N ASP A 565 -18.04 -31.38 -18.08
CA ASP A 565 -19.36 -31.87 -18.52
C ASP A 565 -19.31 -33.33 -18.99
N GLY A 566 -19.94 -34.22 -18.23
CA GLY A 566 -20.05 -35.65 -18.53
C GLY A 566 -18.94 -36.55 -17.94
N ASP A 567 -17.88 -35.99 -17.34
CA ASP A 567 -16.77 -36.77 -16.73
C ASP A 567 -17.12 -37.35 -15.35
N THR A 568 -18.19 -38.14 -15.29
CA THR A 568 -18.63 -38.82 -14.05
C THR A 568 -17.66 -39.90 -13.54
N ALA A 569 -16.60 -40.21 -14.31
CA ALA A 569 -15.55 -41.16 -13.94
C ALA A 569 -14.31 -40.50 -13.32
N MET A 570 -14.26 -39.16 -13.22
CA MET A 570 -13.12 -38.38 -12.69
C MET A 570 -11.80 -38.69 -13.43
N SER A 571 -11.88 -39.00 -14.73
CA SER A 571 -10.75 -39.55 -15.51
C SER A 571 -10.35 -38.72 -16.72
N ASN A 572 -11.15 -37.72 -17.09
CA ASN A 572 -10.94 -36.89 -18.29
C ASN A 572 -10.70 -35.42 -17.92
N THR A 573 -11.12 -35.00 -16.73
CA THR A 573 -10.90 -33.69 -16.15
C THR A 573 -9.44 -33.55 -15.70
N GLY A 574 -8.69 -32.66 -16.34
CA GLY A 574 -7.35 -32.30 -15.87
C GLY A 574 -7.43 -31.69 -14.46
N GLY A 575 -6.76 -32.31 -13.49
CA GLY A 575 -6.87 -31.96 -12.06
C GLY A 575 -7.45 -33.09 -11.19
N CYS A 576 -7.92 -34.19 -11.79
CA CYS A 576 -8.22 -35.45 -11.09
C CYS A 576 -7.14 -36.50 -11.38
N ASP A 577 -6.92 -37.41 -10.43
CA ASP A 577 -6.11 -38.63 -10.60
C ASP A 577 -6.94 -39.88 -10.29
N SER A 578 -6.39 -41.07 -10.57
CA SER A 578 -7.12 -42.34 -10.40
C SER A 578 -7.42 -42.75 -8.95
N GLY A 579 -6.85 -42.05 -7.96
CA GLY A 579 -7.17 -42.16 -6.54
C GLY A 579 -8.06 -41.03 -6.02
N ALA A 580 -8.54 -40.12 -6.89
CA ALA A 580 -9.41 -39.03 -6.50
C ALA A 580 -10.73 -39.53 -5.90
N ILE A 581 -11.20 -38.84 -4.86
CA ILE A 581 -12.52 -39.07 -4.27
C ILE A 581 -13.50 -38.01 -4.79
N SER A 582 -14.77 -38.37 -4.94
CA SER A 582 -15.81 -37.39 -5.26
C SER A 582 -16.15 -36.55 -4.02
N VAL A 583 -16.29 -35.24 -4.23
CA VAL A 583 -16.66 -34.26 -3.21
C VAL A 583 -17.78 -33.37 -3.77
N GLU A 584 -18.56 -32.74 -2.89
CA GLU A 584 -19.46 -31.66 -3.31
C GLU A 584 -18.66 -30.37 -3.43
N VAL A 585 -18.78 -29.68 -4.56
CA VAL A 585 -18.16 -28.38 -4.81
C VAL A 585 -19.23 -27.33 -5.07
N THR A 586 -19.05 -26.15 -4.48
CA THR A 586 -19.90 -24.98 -4.74
C THR A 586 -19.04 -23.84 -5.27
N TYR A 587 -19.49 -23.21 -6.35
CA TYR A 587 -18.77 -22.11 -6.99
C TYR A 587 -19.73 -21.03 -7.48
N ASP A 588 -19.20 -19.80 -7.61
CA ASP A 588 -19.88 -18.71 -8.28
C ASP A 588 -19.81 -18.89 -9.81
N ASN A 589 -20.94 -18.75 -10.49
CA ASN A 589 -21.01 -18.94 -11.93
C ASN A 589 -20.30 -17.83 -12.72
N ALA A 590 -20.23 -16.61 -12.19
CA ALA A 590 -19.72 -15.44 -12.91
C ALA A 590 -18.24 -15.61 -13.29
N ALA A 591 -17.44 -16.27 -12.44
CA ALA A 591 -16.02 -16.53 -12.71
C ALA A 591 -15.79 -17.54 -13.85
N LYS A 592 -16.80 -18.37 -14.20
CA LYS A 592 -16.75 -19.31 -15.34
C LYS A 592 -17.19 -18.67 -16.67
N THR A 593 -17.77 -17.47 -16.63
CA THR A 593 -18.30 -16.73 -17.79
C THR A 593 -17.53 -15.43 -18.01
N PRO A 594 -16.33 -15.45 -18.63
CA PRO A 594 -15.48 -14.25 -18.75
C PRO A 594 -16.11 -13.14 -19.61
N LEU A 595 -15.75 -11.89 -19.32
CA LEU A 595 -16.14 -10.71 -20.11
C LEU A 595 -15.48 -10.76 -21.49
N VAL A 596 -16.29 -10.75 -22.54
CA VAL A 596 -15.78 -10.77 -23.93
C VAL A 596 -15.23 -9.40 -24.31
N VAL A 597 -13.95 -9.36 -24.69
CA VAL A 597 -13.27 -8.16 -25.21
C VAL A 597 -13.14 -8.28 -26.74
N ALA A 598 -13.88 -7.44 -27.44
CA ALA A 598 -13.88 -7.30 -28.89
C ALA A 598 -12.63 -6.53 -29.38
N SER A 599 -12.57 -6.24 -30.68
CA SER A 599 -11.41 -5.55 -31.27
C SER A 599 -11.40 -4.05 -30.96
N ASN A 600 -10.22 -3.42 -31.05
CA ASN A 600 -10.01 -1.98 -30.87
C ASN A 600 -10.48 -1.46 -29.49
N LYS A 601 -10.00 -2.11 -28.43
CA LYS A 601 -10.37 -1.78 -27.04
C LYS A 601 -9.12 -1.37 -26.28
N THR A 602 -9.19 -0.25 -25.56
CA THR A 602 -8.30 0.06 -24.44
C THR A 602 -9.14 -0.08 -23.18
N LEU A 603 -8.79 -1.01 -22.31
CA LEU A 603 -9.33 -1.13 -20.96
C LEU A 603 -8.24 -0.67 -19.99
N VAL A 604 -8.46 0.43 -19.29
CA VAL A 604 -7.46 1.01 -18.37
C VAL A 604 -8.06 1.30 -17.01
N GLY A 605 -7.36 0.98 -15.92
CA GLY A 605 -7.78 1.40 -14.58
C GLY A 605 -7.26 2.78 -14.19
N ASP A 606 -8.08 3.51 -13.42
CA ASP A 606 -7.73 4.83 -12.89
C ASP A 606 -7.07 4.67 -11.51
N GLY A 607 -5.75 4.85 -11.46
CA GLY A 607 -4.94 4.53 -10.28
C GLY A 607 -5.12 3.07 -9.87
N LEU A 608 -5.51 2.83 -8.62
CA LEU A 608 -5.75 1.49 -8.08
C LEU A 608 -7.22 1.05 -8.16
N ASN A 609 -8.11 1.88 -8.69
CA ASN A 609 -9.56 1.67 -8.62
C ASN A 609 -10.09 0.65 -9.64
N GLY A 610 -9.32 0.36 -10.70
CA GLY A 610 -9.72 -0.52 -11.79
C GLY A 610 -9.69 -2.01 -11.41
N VAL A 611 -10.67 -2.47 -10.63
CA VAL A 611 -10.72 -3.87 -10.16
C VAL A 611 -11.84 -4.66 -10.83
N LEU A 612 -11.53 -5.84 -11.37
CA LEU A 612 -12.49 -6.86 -11.79
C LEU A 612 -12.50 -7.98 -10.74
N TYR A 613 -13.61 -8.12 -10.01
CA TYR A 613 -13.72 -9.04 -8.89
C TYR A 613 -14.74 -10.13 -9.22
N GLY A 614 -14.35 -11.40 -9.05
CA GLY A 614 -15.21 -12.55 -9.35
C GLY A 614 -15.40 -12.86 -10.84
N LYS A 615 -14.70 -12.19 -11.77
CA LYS A 615 -14.85 -12.41 -13.22
C LYS A 615 -13.59 -12.02 -14.01
N GLY A 616 -13.19 -12.87 -14.95
CA GLY A 616 -12.04 -12.66 -15.82
C GLY A 616 -12.40 -12.09 -17.20
N LEU A 617 -11.37 -11.93 -18.05
CA LEU A 617 -11.47 -11.45 -19.41
C LEU A 617 -11.31 -12.58 -20.45
N LEU A 618 -12.05 -12.48 -21.55
CA LEU A 618 -11.87 -13.25 -22.78
C LEU A 618 -11.54 -12.29 -23.93
N ILE A 619 -10.25 -12.11 -24.21
CA ILE A 619 -9.77 -11.31 -25.33
C ILE A 619 -9.93 -12.13 -26.61
N GLN A 620 -10.94 -11.74 -27.40
CA GLN A 620 -11.36 -12.41 -28.62
C GLN A 620 -11.07 -11.56 -29.87
N GLY A 621 -10.95 -10.24 -29.70
CA GLY A 621 -10.58 -9.29 -30.75
C GLY A 621 -9.09 -9.00 -30.88
N SER A 622 -8.75 -8.30 -31.97
CA SER A 622 -7.41 -7.77 -32.25
C SER A 622 -7.30 -6.29 -31.86
N ASN A 623 -6.07 -5.79 -31.70
CA ASN A 623 -5.78 -4.42 -31.30
C ASN A 623 -6.42 -4.09 -29.95
N VAL A 624 -5.93 -4.73 -28.89
CA VAL A 624 -6.46 -4.61 -27.52
C VAL A 624 -5.35 -4.23 -26.55
N ILE A 625 -5.61 -3.23 -25.72
CA ILE A 625 -4.78 -2.84 -24.57
C ILE A 625 -5.60 -3.13 -23.31
N VAL A 626 -5.00 -3.85 -22.35
CA VAL A 626 -5.52 -4.04 -20.98
C VAL A 626 -4.43 -3.56 -20.05
N GLN A 627 -4.67 -2.46 -19.33
CA GLN A 627 -3.62 -1.76 -18.58
C GLN A 627 -4.10 -1.33 -17.19
N ASN A 628 -3.22 -1.40 -16.18
CA ASN A 628 -3.50 -0.85 -14.84
C ASN A 628 -4.80 -1.37 -14.19
N ILE A 629 -5.12 -2.67 -14.35
CA ILE A 629 -6.29 -3.29 -13.68
C ILE A 629 -5.90 -4.48 -12.81
N HIS A 630 -6.66 -4.69 -11.73
CA HIS A 630 -6.52 -5.85 -10.84
C HIS A 630 -7.65 -6.84 -11.13
N ILE A 631 -7.33 -8.10 -11.41
CA ILE A 631 -8.31 -9.18 -11.63
C ILE A 631 -8.18 -10.20 -10.49
N THR A 632 -9.24 -10.40 -9.70
CA THR A 632 -9.14 -11.19 -8.47
C THR A 632 -10.43 -11.88 -8.01
N GLU A 633 -10.29 -12.86 -7.11
CA GLU A 633 -11.36 -13.60 -6.43
C GLU A 633 -12.26 -14.45 -7.35
N LEU A 634 -11.66 -15.13 -8.33
CA LEU A 634 -12.34 -16.02 -9.28
C LEU A 634 -12.37 -17.46 -8.76
N ASN A 635 -13.20 -17.75 -7.74
CA ASN A 635 -13.31 -19.08 -7.09
C ASN A 635 -11.93 -19.70 -6.75
N PRO A 636 -11.08 -19.04 -5.93
CA PRO A 636 -9.71 -19.49 -5.66
C PRO A 636 -9.62 -20.92 -5.10
N HIS A 637 -10.68 -21.40 -4.45
CA HIS A 637 -10.78 -22.75 -3.89
C HIS A 637 -10.96 -23.88 -4.91
N LEU A 638 -11.12 -23.58 -6.21
CA LEU A 638 -11.45 -24.59 -7.22
C LEU A 638 -10.65 -24.48 -8.53
N VAL A 639 -9.99 -25.59 -8.90
CA VAL A 639 -9.49 -25.81 -10.27
C VAL A 639 -10.69 -25.82 -11.22
N TRP A 640 -10.57 -25.07 -12.33
CA TRP A 640 -11.65 -24.72 -13.26
C TRP A 640 -12.72 -23.75 -12.70
N GLY A 641 -12.48 -23.15 -11.53
CA GLY A 641 -13.33 -22.12 -10.94
C GLY A 641 -13.34 -20.79 -11.71
N GLY A 642 -12.27 -20.48 -12.45
CA GLY A 642 -12.15 -19.34 -13.35
C GLY A 642 -10.71 -19.13 -13.84
N ASP A 643 -10.54 -18.44 -14.98
CA ASP A 643 -9.25 -17.94 -15.49
C ASP A 643 -9.30 -16.41 -15.54
N ALA A 644 -8.22 -15.72 -15.17
CA ALA A 644 -8.21 -14.26 -15.10
C ALA A 644 -8.14 -13.60 -16.49
N ILE A 645 -7.18 -14.01 -17.34
CA ILE A 645 -7.04 -13.51 -18.72
C ILE A 645 -6.99 -14.69 -19.70
N THR A 646 -8.06 -14.89 -20.46
CA THR A 646 -8.10 -15.83 -21.59
C THR A 646 -7.92 -15.09 -22.91
N ILE A 647 -7.04 -15.56 -23.78
CA ILE A 647 -6.86 -15.08 -25.15
C ILE A 647 -7.27 -16.20 -26.11
N ARG A 648 -8.36 -15.99 -26.85
CA ARG A 648 -8.90 -16.94 -27.83
C ARG A 648 -9.81 -16.23 -28.82
N GLY A 649 -9.44 -16.20 -30.10
CA GLY A 649 -10.24 -15.56 -31.14
C GLY A 649 -11.41 -16.39 -31.65
N SER A 650 -12.27 -15.74 -32.43
CA SER A 650 -13.40 -16.37 -33.11
C SER A 650 -12.95 -17.41 -34.15
N GLY A 651 -13.51 -18.63 -34.10
CA GLY A 651 -13.35 -19.63 -35.16
C GLY A 651 -11.89 -19.93 -35.52
N ASP A 652 -11.10 -20.30 -34.51
CA ASP A 652 -9.67 -20.65 -34.59
C ASP A 652 -8.74 -19.55 -35.15
N THR A 653 -9.24 -18.33 -35.38
CA THR A 653 -8.42 -17.20 -35.85
C THR A 653 -7.67 -16.55 -34.67
N ALA A 654 -6.34 -16.60 -34.69
CA ALA A 654 -5.51 -15.89 -33.71
C ALA A 654 -5.81 -14.37 -33.71
N PRO A 655 -6.23 -13.76 -32.57
CA PRO A 655 -6.22 -12.31 -32.43
C PRO A 655 -4.78 -11.78 -32.47
N SER A 656 -4.64 -10.48 -32.75
CA SER A 656 -3.34 -9.86 -33.05
C SER A 656 -3.19 -8.46 -32.48
N GLY A 657 -2.01 -8.12 -31.97
CA GLY A 657 -1.76 -6.84 -31.30
C GLY A 657 -2.53 -6.77 -29.98
N ILE A 658 -2.02 -7.46 -28.96
CA ILE A 658 -2.58 -7.46 -27.61
C ILE A 658 -1.48 -7.00 -26.65
N TRP A 659 -1.75 -5.99 -25.86
CA TRP A 659 -0.85 -5.52 -24.81
C TRP A 659 -1.55 -5.63 -23.45
N VAL A 660 -0.94 -6.39 -22.55
CA VAL A 660 -1.32 -6.50 -21.13
C VAL A 660 -0.20 -5.85 -20.34
N ASP A 661 -0.50 -4.79 -19.58
CA ASP A 661 0.52 -3.95 -18.95
C ASP A 661 0.11 -3.48 -17.55
N HIS A 662 1.00 -3.49 -16.56
CA HIS A 662 0.65 -3.03 -15.20
C HIS A 662 -0.63 -3.69 -14.64
N VAL A 663 -0.93 -4.94 -15.00
CA VAL A 663 -2.07 -5.66 -14.41
C VAL A 663 -1.62 -6.38 -13.15
N LYS A 664 -2.50 -6.47 -12.14
CA LYS A 664 -2.35 -7.41 -11.03
C LYS A 664 -3.30 -8.59 -11.22
N VAL A 665 -2.85 -9.80 -10.93
CA VAL A 665 -3.71 -11.00 -10.87
C VAL A 665 -3.42 -11.76 -9.57
N SER A 666 -4.45 -12.01 -8.76
CA SER A 666 -4.35 -12.73 -7.47
C SER A 666 -5.64 -13.50 -7.15
N SER A 667 -5.60 -14.50 -6.25
CA SER A 667 -6.79 -15.24 -5.78
C SER A 667 -7.71 -15.79 -6.89
N ILE A 668 -7.18 -16.54 -7.85
CA ILE A 668 -7.98 -17.11 -8.95
C ILE A 668 -7.89 -18.64 -8.98
N GLY A 669 -8.97 -19.31 -9.40
CA GLY A 669 -9.10 -20.77 -9.32
C GLY A 669 -8.21 -21.55 -10.31
N ARG A 670 -7.84 -20.95 -11.44
CA ARG A 670 -7.00 -21.62 -12.45
C ARG A 670 -6.01 -20.69 -13.14
N GLN A 671 -6.04 -20.45 -14.45
CA GLN A 671 -4.94 -19.75 -15.14
C GLN A 671 -4.97 -18.24 -14.88
N MET A 672 -3.83 -17.65 -14.51
CA MET A 672 -3.67 -16.19 -14.51
C MET A 672 -3.71 -15.67 -15.95
N VAL A 673 -2.97 -16.32 -16.86
CA VAL A 673 -3.04 -16.05 -18.31
C VAL A 673 -3.09 -17.36 -19.10
N VAL A 674 -4.04 -17.48 -20.03
CA VAL A 674 -4.12 -18.61 -20.96
C VAL A 674 -4.30 -18.15 -22.40
N VAL A 675 -3.34 -18.50 -23.26
CA VAL A 675 -3.48 -18.40 -24.72
C VAL A 675 -3.96 -19.76 -25.22
N ASN A 676 -5.15 -19.78 -25.81
CA ASN A 676 -5.82 -21.02 -26.22
C ASN A 676 -5.36 -21.48 -27.63
N PHE A 677 -5.92 -22.57 -28.15
CA PHE A 677 -5.46 -23.23 -29.38
C PHE A 677 -5.49 -22.35 -30.66
N SER A 678 -6.29 -21.28 -30.71
CA SER A 678 -6.25 -20.30 -31.80
C SER A 678 -4.92 -19.53 -31.87
N GLY A 679 -4.18 -19.45 -30.76
CA GLY A 679 -2.96 -18.67 -30.62
C GLY A 679 -3.18 -17.16 -30.50
N ALA A 680 -2.09 -16.40 -30.49
CA ALA A 680 -2.07 -14.93 -30.39
C ALA A 680 -0.86 -14.33 -31.14
N LYS A 681 -1.12 -13.47 -32.13
CA LYS A 681 -0.09 -12.90 -33.03
C LYS A 681 0.31 -11.48 -32.61
N GLY A 682 1.37 -11.38 -31.81
CA GLY A 682 1.80 -10.10 -31.26
C GLY A 682 1.13 -9.82 -29.92
N LEU A 683 1.44 -10.65 -28.93
CA LEU A 683 1.09 -10.44 -27.53
C LEU A 683 2.30 -9.85 -26.79
N THR A 684 2.07 -8.91 -25.89
CA THR A 684 3.06 -8.46 -24.92
C THR A 684 2.41 -8.38 -23.56
N ILE A 685 3.07 -8.95 -22.56
CA ILE A 685 2.70 -8.94 -21.16
C ILE A 685 3.87 -8.26 -20.45
N SER A 686 3.64 -7.07 -19.89
CA SER A 686 4.70 -6.26 -19.29
C SER A 686 4.35 -5.63 -17.96
N ASN A 687 5.37 -5.36 -17.14
CA ASN A 687 5.27 -4.57 -15.91
C ASN A 687 4.14 -5.05 -14.97
N SER A 688 3.78 -6.33 -15.02
CA SER A 688 2.58 -6.87 -14.36
C SER A 688 2.94 -7.72 -13.15
N ASP A 689 2.04 -7.75 -12.17
CA ASP A 689 2.15 -8.45 -10.89
C ASP A 689 1.28 -9.71 -10.90
N PHE A 690 1.94 -10.88 -10.96
CA PHE A 690 1.31 -12.19 -10.95
C PHE A 690 1.52 -12.83 -9.58
N ASP A 691 0.57 -12.51 -8.70
CA ASP A 691 0.58 -12.80 -7.28
C ASP A 691 -0.02 -14.17 -7.00
N GLY A 692 0.87 -15.13 -6.72
CA GLY A 692 0.54 -16.52 -6.48
C GLY A 692 0.07 -16.82 -5.05
N LYS A 693 -0.04 -15.82 -4.17
CA LYS A 693 -0.50 -16.02 -2.79
C LYS A 693 -1.90 -16.61 -2.78
N THR A 694 -2.07 -17.76 -2.12
CA THR A 694 -3.39 -18.39 -2.00
C THR A 694 -3.52 -19.21 -0.74
N GLU A 695 -4.66 -19.08 -0.05
CA GLU A 695 -5.04 -20.06 0.98
C GLU A 695 -5.28 -21.45 0.38
N TYR A 696 -5.66 -21.52 -0.90
CA TYR A 696 -6.08 -22.74 -1.61
C TYR A 696 -5.05 -23.09 -2.69
N SER A 697 -4.05 -23.88 -2.31
CA SER A 697 -2.95 -24.26 -3.22
C SER A 697 -3.09 -25.69 -3.72
N ALA A 698 -2.81 -25.89 -5.01
CA ALA A 698 -2.64 -27.21 -5.60
C ALA A 698 -1.29 -27.87 -5.23
N SER A 699 -0.39 -27.13 -4.56
CA SER A 699 0.91 -27.57 -4.02
C SER A 699 0.97 -27.69 -2.49
N CYS A 700 -0.11 -27.35 -1.77
CA CYS A 700 -0.24 -27.47 -0.32
C CYS A 700 0.75 -26.63 0.52
N ASP A 701 1.13 -25.46 0.02
CA ASP A 701 2.24 -24.65 0.53
C ASP A 701 2.01 -23.14 0.35
N GLY A 702 0.75 -22.73 0.15
CA GLY A 702 0.34 -21.33 -0.01
C GLY A 702 0.54 -20.75 -1.41
N ARG A 703 1.10 -21.51 -2.35
CA ARG A 703 1.52 -21.02 -3.67
C ARG A 703 0.63 -21.47 -4.82
N HIS A 704 0.47 -20.63 -5.83
CA HIS A 704 -0.40 -20.90 -6.97
C HIS A 704 0.32 -21.68 -8.08
N TYR A 705 -0.28 -22.79 -8.51
CA TYR A 705 0.32 -23.69 -9.52
C TYR A 705 0.02 -23.30 -10.98
N TRP A 706 -0.93 -22.39 -11.19
CA TRP A 706 -1.57 -22.19 -12.48
C TRP A 706 -1.30 -20.77 -13.01
N GLY A 707 -0.02 -20.39 -13.16
CA GLY A 707 0.34 -19.10 -13.72
C GLY A 707 -0.09 -18.92 -15.18
N PHE A 708 0.70 -19.46 -16.11
CA PHE A 708 0.59 -19.22 -17.54
C PHE A 708 0.46 -20.52 -18.33
N LEU A 709 -0.46 -20.53 -19.30
CA LEU A 709 -0.66 -21.65 -20.21
C LEU A 709 -0.71 -21.17 -21.65
N LEU A 710 0.41 -21.30 -22.36
CA LEU A 710 0.67 -20.60 -23.62
C LEU A 710 0.70 -21.59 -24.81
N TYR A 711 -0.44 -21.75 -25.47
CA TYR A 711 -0.63 -22.58 -26.67
C TYR A 711 -0.83 -21.74 -27.94
N GLY A 712 -1.05 -22.42 -29.07
CA GLY A 712 -1.59 -21.84 -30.30
C GLY A 712 -0.95 -22.36 -31.58
N GLU A 713 -1.70 -22.43 -32.69
CA GLU A 713 -1.12 -22.74 -34.01
C GLU A 713 -0.01 -21.75 -34.39
N THR A 714 -0.18 -20.46 -34.06
CA THR A 714 0.86 -19.45 -34.12
C THR A 714 0.70 -18.47 -32.97
N THR A 715 1.68 -18.45 -32.07
CA THR A 715 1.70 -17.58 -30.88
C THR A 715 3.06 -16.89 -30.75
N GLN A 716 3.04 -15.59 -30.48
CA GLN A 716 4.22 -14.71 -30.43
C GLN A 716 4.07 -13.79 -29.22
N ILE A 717 4.93 -13.96 -28.20
CA ILE A 717 4.78 -13.32 -26.89
C ILE A 717 6.09 -12.66 -26.45
N SER A 718 6.01 -11.39 -26.06
CA SER A 718 7.01 -10.75 -25.20
C SER A 718 6.49 -10.79 -23.77
N LEU A 719 7.14 -11.53 -22.89
CA LEU A 719 6.87 -11.57 -21.45
C LEU A 719 8.02 -10.80 -20.79
N VAL A 720 7.84 -9.51 -20.53
CA VAL A 720 8.96 -8.61 -20.19
C VAL A 720 8.71 -7.74 -18.96
N GLY A 721 9.65 -7.68 -18.02
CA GLY A 721 9.51 -6.79 -16.85
C GLY A 721 8.38 -7.17 -15.88
N ASN A 722 7.97 -8.43 -15.79
CA ASN A 722 6.89 -8.85 -14.88
C ASN A 722 7.44 -9.37 -13.54
N TYR A 723 6.66 -9.23 -12.47
CA TYR A 723 6.88 -9.90 -11.19
C TYR A 723 5.97 -11.12 -11.11
N ILE A 724 6.57 -12.30 -10.91
CA ILE A 724 5.86 -13.59 -10.90
C ILE A 724 6.30 -14.34 -9.64
N HIS A 725 5.46 -14.33 -8.61
CA HIS A 725 5.87 -14.67 -7.25
C HIS A 725 4.87 -15.56 -6.50
N GLU A 726 5.35 -16.21 -5.44
CA GLU A 726 4.56 -17.15 -4.62
C GLU A 726 3.86 -18.23 -5.48
N THR A 727 4.55 -18.77 -6.49
CA THR A 727 4.01 -19.77 -7.44
C THR A 727 4.58 -21.18 -7.23
N SER A 728 3.98 -22.22 -7.80
CA SER A 728 4.50 -23.60 -7.67
C SER A 728 4.57 -24.38 -8.98
N GLY A 729 4.14 -23.77 -10.09
CA GLY A 729 4.14 -24.40 -11.40
C GLY A 729 3.76 -23.44 -12.52
N ARG A 730 4.00 -23.87 -13.76
CA ARG A 730 3.52 -23.20 -14.98
C ARG A 730 3.83 -21.70 -15.02
N SER A 731 5.03 -21.30 -14.64
CA SER A 731 5.46 -19.90 -14.61
C SER A 731 6.63 -19.65 -15.56
N PRO A 732 6.47 -19.76 -16.89
CA PRO A 732 5.28 -20.16 -17.67
C PRO A 732 5.29 -21.63 -18.18
N LYS A 733 4.12 -22.20 -18.51
CA LYS A 733 4.03 -23.40 -19.37
C LYS A 733 3.77 -23.03 -20.83
N ILE A 734 4.59 -23.54 -21.75
CA ILE A 734 4.67 -23.11 -23.15
C ILE A 734 4.64 -24.34 -24.08
N GLY A 735 3.73 -24.34 -25.05
CA GLY A 735 3.62 -25.40 -26.05
C GLY A 735 3.13 -26.74 -25.47
N GLY A 736 3.38 -27.83 -26.20
CA GLY A 736 3.00 -29.20 -25.84
C GLY A 736 1.93 -29.83 -26.75
N SER A 737 1.49 -29.16 -27.82
CA SER A 737 0.62 -29.76 -28.84
C SER A 737 1.29 -29.76 -30.22
N ALA A 738 1.12 -30.83 -30.99
CA ALA A 738 1.71 -30.97 -32.31
C ALA A 738 1.10 -29.97 -33.32
N GLY A 739 1.92 -29.50 -34.27
CA GLY A 739 1.48 -28.55 -35.30
C GLY A 739 1.42 -27.09 -34.86
N GLN A 740 1.85 -26.78 -33.63
CA GLN A 740 1.93 -25.43 -33.09
C GLN A 740 3.28 -24.77 -33.36
N SER A 741 3.32 -23.44 -33.21
CA SER A 741 4.55 -22.64 -33.09
C SER A 741 4.34 -21.55 -32.06
N VAL A 742 4.94 -21.71 -30.88
CA VAL A 742 4.81 -20.76 -29.76
C VAL A 742 6.19 -20.15 -29.48
N VAL A 743 6.35 -18.88 -29.83
CA VAL A 743 7.60 -18.12 -29.67
C VAL A 743 7.46 -17.17 -28.49
N VAL A 744 8.35 -17.28 -27.51
CA VAL A 744 8.35 -16.43 -26.31
C VAL A 744 9.71 -15.78 -26.10
N HIS A 745 9.70 -14.46 -25.94
CA HIS A 745 10.83 -13.68 -25.44
C HIS A 745 10.54 -13.33 -23.98
N ALA A 746 11.24 -13.99 -23.05
CA ALA A 746 11.15 -13.73 -21.62
C ALA A 746 12.35 -12.89 -21.18
N ALA A 747 12.15 -11.60 -20.90
CA ALA A 747 13.26 -10.71 -20.55
C ALA A 747 12.98 -9.79 -19.37
N ASN A 748 13.98 -9.62 -18.50
CA ASN A 748 13.89 -8.76 -17.30
C ASN A 748 12.69 -9.03 -16.38
N ASN A 749 12.14 -10.25 -16.36
CA ASN A 749 11.16 -10.62 -15.35
C ASN A 749 11.87 -10.94 -14.02
N TYR A 750 11.19 -10.68 -12.91
CA TYR A 750 11.57 -11.13 -11.59
C TYR A 750 10.67 -12.32 -11.19
N PHE A 751 11.26 -13.51 -11.14
CA PHE A 751 10.65 -14.71 -10.60
C PHE A 751 11.08 -14.87 -9.14
N ASP A 752 10.11 -14.98 -8.24
CA ASP A 752 10.34 -15.00 -6.80
C ASP A 752 9.56 -16.13 -6.12
N ASP A 753 10.09 -16.63 -5.02
CA ASP A 753 9.49 -17.66 -4.15
C ASP A 753 8.65 -18.74 -4.88
N ASN A 754 9.31 -19.57 -5.69
CA ASN A 754 8.65 -20.68 -6.38
C ASN A 754 9.07 -22.05 -5.85
N SER A 755 8.16 -22.73 -5.16
CA SER A 755 8.41 -24.00 -4.46
C SER A 755 8.52 -25.23 -5.36
N GLY A 756 8.13 -25.11 -6.63
CA GLY A 756 8.02 -26.21 -7.58
C GLY A 756 8.86 -25.96 -8.82
N HIS A 757 8.21 -25.51 -9.90
CA HIS A 757 8.90 -25.12 -11.13
C HIS A 757 8.36 -23.83 -11.77
N ALA A 758 9.23 -23.14 -12.50
CA ALA A 758 8.88 -21.98 -13.32
C ALA A 758 8.64 -22.40 -14.78
N PHE A 759 9.68 -22.46 -15.62
CA PHE A 759 9.55 -22.74 -17.06
C PHE A 759 9.24 -24.22 -17.37
N ASP A 760 8.18 -24.46 -18.13
CA ASP A 760 7.79 -25.75 -18.70
C ASP A 760 7.70 -25.58 -20.23
N VAL A 761 8.86 -25.72 -20.90
CA VAL A 761 9.03 -25.45 -22.35
C VAL A 761 8.93 -26.76 -23.13
N ALA A 762 7.71 -27.10 -23.53
CA ALA A 762 7.38 -28.36 -24.17
C ALA A 762 7.45 -28.29 -25.71
N ALA A 763 7.08 -29.40 -26.38
CA ALA A 763 7.05 -29.50 -27.84
C ALA A 763 6.41 -28.30 -28.55
N SER A 764 6.95 -27.90 -29.70
CA SER A 764 6.51 -26.72 -30.49
C SER A 764 6.76 -25.33 -29.85
N ALA A 765 7.36 -25.25 -28.67
CA ALA A 765 7.81 -23.99 -28.07
C ALA A 765 9.23 -23.59 -28.50
N TYR A 766 9.47 -22.28 -28.60
CA TYR A 766 10.76 -21.66 -28.88
C TYR A 766 10.93 -20.45 -27.95
N VAL A 767 11.81 -20.56 -26.97
CA VAL A 767 11.88 -19.59 -25.86
C VAL A 767 13.28 -19.04 -25.70
N LEU A 768 13.41 -17.72 -25.64
CA LEU A 768 14.62 -17.03 -25.20
C LEU A 768 14.36 -16.46 -23.80
N ALA A 769 15.16 -16.85 -22.81
CA ALA A 769 15.17 -16.23 -21.48
C ALA A 769 16.48 -15.47 -21.29
N GLU A 770 16.45 -14.13 -21.26
CA GLU A 770 17.62 -13.27 -21.07
C GLU A 770 17.37 -12.16 -20.02
N GLY A 771 18.38 -11.79 -19.25
CA GLY A 771 18.28 -10.69 -18.27
C GLY A 771 17.23 -10.86 -17.16
N ASN A 772 16.67 -12.06 -16.93
CA ASN A 772 15.70 -12.32 -15.85
C ASN A 772 16.41 -12.54 -14.51
N TYR A 773 15.72 -12.23 -13.41
CA TYR A 773 16.18 -12.48 -12.05
C TYR A 773 15.33 -13.58 -11.42
N PHE A 774 15.95 -14.59 -10.82
CA PHE A 774 15.29 -15.67 -10.09
C PHE A 774 15.76 -15.66 -8.63
N ALA A 775 14.83 -15.53 -7.69
CA ALA A 775 15.07 -15.70 -6.26
C ALA A 775 14.20 -16.82 -5.70
N SER A 776 14.77 -17.71 -4.88
CA SER A 776 14.04 -18.80 -4.21
C SER A 776 13.19 -19.68 -5.16
N VAL A 777 13.62 -19.85 -6.41
CA VAL A 777 12.95 -20.68 -7.42
C VAL A 777 13.56 -22.07 -7.42
N VAL A 778 12.87 -23.07 -6.86
CA VAL A 778 13.36 -24.44 -6.69
C VAL A 778 13.77 -25.09 -8.02
N THR A 779 12.95 -24.94 -9.06
CA THR A 779 13.24 -25.48 -10.41
C THR A 779 12.99 -24.42 -11.49
N PRO A 780 13.97 -23.58 -11.84
CA PRO A 780 13.81 -22.51 -12.83
C PRO A 780 13.32 -22.99 -14.21
N ASN A 781 13.74 -24.18 -14.65
CA ASN A 781 13.13 -24.86 -15.78
C ASN A 781 13.03 -26.37 -15.56
N MET A 782 11.99 -27.00 -16.10
CA MET A 782 11.99 -28.43 -16.36
C MET A 782 12.70 -28.74 -17.68
N ASP A 783 13.37 -29.89 -17.76
CA ASP A 783 14.06 -30.35 -18.98
C ASP A 783 13.11 -31.19 -19.86
N ASP A 784 12.24 -30.55 -20.64
CA ASP A 784 11.50 -31.24 -21.72
C ASP A 784 12.21 -31.09 -23.06
N THR A 785 13.09 -32.05 -23.37
CA THR A 785 13.87 -32.11 -24.62
C THR A 785 13.05 -32.12 -25.92
N ALA A 786 11.71 -32.21 -25.86
CA ALA A 786 10.84 -32.02 -27.03
C ALA A 786 10.64 -30.54 -27.41
N GLY A 787 10.81 -29.61 -26.46
CA GLY A 787 10.76 -28.16 -26.68
C GLY A 787 12.10 -27.56 -27.10
N ASN A 788 12.16 -26.23 -27.24
CA ASN A 788 13.39 -25.51 -27.57
C ASN A 788 13.54 -24.29 -26.66
N PHE A 789 14.58 -24.27 -25.84
CA PHE A 789 14.83 -23.25 -24.82
C PHE A 789 16.26 -22.74 -24.90
N PHE A 790 16.43 -21.43 -25.04
CA PHE A 790 17.72 -20.77 -25.13
C PHE A 790 17.94 -19.89 -23.90
N VAL A 791 18.94 -20.26 -23.12
CA VAL A 791 19.42 -19.56 -21.93
C VAL A 791 20.85 -19.12 -22.23
N PRO A 792 21.12 -17.83 -22.45
CA PRO A 792 22.44 -17.38 -22.88
C PRO A 792 23.46 -17.56 -21.76
N THR A 793 24.58 -18.19 -22.09
CA THR A 793 25.75 -18.37 -21.21
C THR A 793 26.87 -17.37 -21.50
N SER A 794 26.71 -16.56 -22.57
CA SER A 794 27.58 -15.42 -22.90
C SER A 794 26.78 -14.38 -23.69
N GLY A 795 27.07 -13.09 -23.49
CA GLY A 795 26.34 -12.02 -24.18
C GLY A 795 26.41 -12.12 -25.70
N SER A 796 27.56 -12.51 -26.26
CA SER A 796 27.75 -12.65 -27.71
C SER A 796 26.84 -13.70 -28.40
N ALA A 797 26.09 -14.51 -27.66
CA ALA A 797 25.27 -15.58 -28.21
C ALA A 797 24.05 -15.08 -29.03
N CYS A 798 23.57 -13.84 -28.79
CA CYS A 798 22.47 -13.23 -29.57
C CYS A 798 22.95 -12.43 -30.79
N ALA A 799 24.25 -12.12 -30.89
CA ALA A 799 24.76 -11.15 -31.86
C ALA A 799 24.47 -11.51 -33.33
N SER A 800 24.45 -12.81 -33.65
CA SER A 800 24.17 -13.30 -35.02
C SER A 800 22.68 -13.39 -35.35
N SER A 801 21.82 -13.65 -34.36
CA SER A 801 20.39 -13.88 -34.54
C SER A 801 19.56 -12.61 -34.35
N LEU A 802 19.92 -11.77 -33.36
CA LEU A 802 19.20 -10.54 -32.98
C LEU A 802 19.93 -9.24 -33.35
N GLY A 803 21.22 -9.30 -33.69
CA GLY A 803 22.01 -8.10 -34.01
C GLY A 803 22.49 -7.29 -32.79
N ARG A 804 22.25 -7.80 -31.58
CA ARG A 804 22.76 -7.30 -30.29
C ARG A 804 23.23 -8.45 -29.41
N ASP A 805 24.00 -8.16 -28.38
CA ASP A 805 24.31 -9.13 -27.34
C ASP A 805 23.05 -9.47 -26.51
N CYS A 806 23.03 -10.66 -25.89
CA CYS A 806 22.05 -11.04 -24.88
C CYS A 806 22.46 -10.49 -23.50
N GLU A 807 21.50 -10.35 -22.61
CA GLU A 807 21.78 -10.19 -21.18
C GLU A 807 21.68 -11.53 -20.43
N LEU A 808 22.55 -11.72 -19.44
CA LEU A 808 22.59 -12.97 -18.66
C LEU A 808 21.52 -12.95 -17.57
N ASN A 809 20.91 -14.10 -17.30
CA ASN A 809 20.00 -14.26 -16.16
C ASN A 809 20.80 -14.37 -14.85
N VAL A 810 20.23 -13.91 -13.74
CA VAL A 810 20.79 -14.04 -12.38
C VAL A 810 19.91 -14.97 -11.55
N LEU A 811 20.55 -15.81 -10.75
CA LEU A 811 19.90 -16.80 -9.89
C LEU A 811 20.46 -16.69 -8.47
N THR A 812 19.56 -16.45 -7.52
CA THR A 812 19.80 -16.35 -6.08
C THR A 812 18.94 -17.41 -5.38
N ASP A 813 19.54 -18.22 -4.51
CA ASP A 813 18.86 -19.30 -3.76
C ASP A 813 17.90 -20.19 -4.60
N SER A 814 18.25 -20.36 -5.88
CA SER A 814 17.42 -21.02 -6.90
C SER A 814 18.14 -22.23 -7.50
N GLY A 815 17.38 -23.12 -8.15
CA GLY A 815 17.91 -24.25 -8.90
C GLY A 815 18.70 -23.85 -10.15
N GLY A 816 19.10 -24.83 -10.96
CA GLY A 816 19.76 -24.55 -12.24
C GLY A 816 18.78 -24.08 -13.32
N LEU A 817 19.23 -23.15 -14.17
CA LEU A 817 18.54 -22.75 -15.40
C LEU A 817 19.40 -23.14 -16.60
N THR A 818 18.91 -24.04 -17.45
CA THR A 818 19.69 -24.67 -18.53
C THR A 818 18.95 -24.63 -19.87
N GLY A 819 19.66 -24.22 -20.93
CA GLY A 819 19.14 -24.25 -22.30
C GLY A 819 19.22 -25.64 -22.94
N TYR A 820 18.34 -25.88 -23.91
CA TYR A 820 18.31 -27.09 -24.74
C TYR A 820 17.72 -26.82 -26.12
N ASN A 821 18.25 -27.46 -27.17
CA ASN A 821 17.89 -27.25 -28.57
C ASN A 821 18.02 -25.77 -29.03
N GLU A 822 19.03 -25.05 -28.51
CA GLU A 822 19.24 -23.61 -28.71
C GLU A 822 19.39 -23.19 -30.19
N ASP A 823 19.97 -24.05 -31.04
CA ASP A 823 20.07 -23.85 -32.50
C ASP A 823 18.69 -23.64 -33.16
N ALA A 824 17.65 -24.32 -32.67
CA ALA A 824 16.30 -24.18 -33.18
C ALA A 824 15.68 -22.84 -32.75
N VAL A 825 16.02 -22.35 -31.56
CA VAL A 825 15.60 -21.03 -31.06
C VAL A 825 16.31 -19.92 -31.82
N THR A 826 17.63 -19.93 -31.92
CA THR A 826 18.41 -18.89 -32.63
C THR A 826 18.05 -18.79 -34.12
N SER A 827 17.72 -19.91 -34.76
CA SER A 827 17.17 -19.96 -36.12
C SER A 827 15.85 -19.19 -36.25
N ILE A 828 14.88 -19.42 -35.34
CA ILE A 828 13.58 -18.74 -35.41
C ILE A 828 13.66 -17.28 -34.93
N LEU A 829 14.50 -16.96 -33.94
CA LEU A 829 14.78 -15.59 -33.47
C LEU A 829 15.26 -14.66 -34.60
N SER A 830 16.00 -15.21 -35.56
CA SER A 830 16.48 -14.47 -36.74
C SER A 830 15.33 -13.90 -37.61
N SER A 831 14.11 -14.42 -37.46
CA SER A 831 12.90 -13.87 -38.12
C SER A 831 12.24 -12.72 -37.35
N TYR A 832 12.71 -12.41 -36.13
CA TYR A 832 12.09 -11.47 -35.19
C TYR A 832 13.08 -10.42 -34.65
N GLN A 833 14.10 -10.07 -35.43
CA GLN A 833 15.11 -9.06 -35.07
C GLN A 833 14.50 -7.71 -34.64
N THR A 834 13.40 -7.28 -35.28
CA THR A 834 12.73 -6.03 -34.89
C THR A 834 12.01 -6.16 -33.55
N GLN A 835 11.24 -7.24 -33.35
CA GLN A 835 10.40 -7.42 -32.16
C GLN A 835 11.22 -7.76 -30.92
N ILE A 836 12.22 -8.65 -31.05
CA ILE A 836 13.02 -9.16 -29.92
C ILE A 836 14.33 -8.38 -29.79
N GLY A 837 15.02 -8.13 -30.92
CA GLY A 837 16.26 -7.36 -30.93
C GLY A 837 16.05 -5.86 -30.67
N GLY A 838 14.88 -5.33 -31.02
CA GLY A 838 14.50 -3.93 -30.76
C GLY A 838 14.07 -3.64 -29.31
N TYR A 839 13.83 -4.66 -28.47
CA TYR A 839 13.60 -4.47 -27.05
C TYR A 839 14.94 -4.28 -26.32
N ALA A 840 15.04 -3.21 -25.53
CA ALA A 840 16.23 -2.86 -24.77
C ALA A 840 16.26 -3.66 -23.46
N VAL A 841 16.83 -4.87 -23.52
CA VAL A 841 17.04 -5.70 -22.34
C VAL A 841 18.11 -5.08 -21.46
N ALA A 842 17.84 -4.96 -20.16
CA ALA A 842 18.80 -4.53 -19.16
C ALA A 842 19.55 -5.74 -18.56
N ALA A 843 20.70 -5.51 -17.91
CA ALA A 843 21.31 -6.53 -17.07
C ALA A 843 20.33 -6.99 -15.98
N ALA A 844 20.31 -8.28 -15.67
CA ALA A 844 19.42 -8.83 -14.64
C ALA A 844 19.67 -8.15 -13.28
N SER A 845 18.58 -7.68 -12.66
CA SER A 845 18.59 -7.04 -11.34
C SER A 845 17.35 -7.46 -10.56
N GLN A 846 17.46 -7.50 -9.23
CA GLN A 846 16.31 -7.64 -8.36
C GLN A 846 15.61 -6.28 -8.32
N PHE A 847 14.40 -6.22 -8.87
CA PHE A 847 13.62 -4.99 -8.86
C PHE A 847 12.93 -4.81 -7.50
N THR A 848 12.82 -3.56 -7.05
CA THR A 848 12.01 -3.20 -5.88
C THR A 848 10.55 -3.53 -6.15
N VAL A 849 9.98 -4.45 -5.36
CA VAL A 849 8.57 -4.84 -5.46
C VAL A 849 7.70 -3.64 -5.08
N SER A 850 7.13 -2.99 -6.09
CA SER A 850 6.38 -1.73 -5.94
C SER A 850 5.54 -1.46 -7.19
N SER A 851 4.47 -0.67 -7.02
CA SER A 851 3.58 -0.22 -8.10
C SER A 851 4.26 0.67 -9.15
N ASP A 852 5.46 1.17 -8.88
CA ASP A 852 6.29 1.90 -9.85
C ASP A 852 6.96 0.99 -10.89
N ASN A 853 7.08 -0.32 -10.59
CA ASN A 853 7.70 -1.32 -11.45
C ASN A 853 6.71 -2.40 -11.92
N PHE A 854 5.73 -2.76 -11.07
CA PHE A 854 4.86 -3.92 -11.28
C PHE A 854 3.43 -3.71 -10.84
N GLY A 855 2.49 -4.22 -11.63
CA GLY A 855 1.08 -4.30 -11.25
C GLY A 855 0.38 -2.95 -11.29
N VAL A 856 -0.71 -2.84 -10.53
CA VAL A 856 -1.54 -1.64 -10.51
C VAL A 856 -0.88 -0.49 -9.74
N GLY A 857 -1.04 0.74 -10.23
CA GLY A 857 -0.38 1.92 -9.67
C GLY A 857 -0.85 3.24 -10.28
N THR A 858 -0.13 4.32 -9.96
CA THR A 858 -0.28 5.60 -10.66
C THR A 858 0.55 5.60 -11.93
N LEU A 859 -0.02 5.17 -13.05
CA LEU A 859 0.61 5.36 -14.35
C LEU A 859 0.78 6.84 -14.68
N LYS A 860 1.96 7.19 -15.22
CA LYS A 860 2.42 8.55 -15.52
C LYS A 860 2.13 8.97 -16.96
#